data_AF-A0A1B1NAR9-F1
#
_entry.id   AF-A0A1B1NAR9-F1
#
_cell.length_a   1.000
_cell.length_b   1.000
_cell.length_c   1.000
_cell.angle_alpha   90.00
_cell.angle_beta   90.00
_cell.angle_gamma   90.00
#
_symmetry.space_group_name_H-M   'P 1'
#
loop_
_entity.id
_entity.type
_entity.pdbx_description
1 polymer ?
#
loop_
_entity_poly.entity_id
_entity_poly.type
_entity_poly.pdbx_seq_one_letter_code
_entity_poly.pdbx_strand_id
1 'polypeptide(L)'
;MLTGDTASATRLTGLTLAQAPPDADAQELRRRLVRTFVRTAPRRRDKSLAVGTGDPGDVVARLSPRARAAAVLRLVEGASVADVATALRIAPDKVARLVPDEEGVDVALEALAHRYALPAEQLERELGTAVAQAPPEPPSRDRRWWWVAAAAVPLAVLGGYALSLGRDEPAGTDEAAPTGGGSAQVGSVDLTEAGFELDDGEPPRGAAGLTRMDTVEVSSGESAGFVLSTVDARFGGQVSSFGVLWCDMPPADDPALEPPVGEVTVGGSTLTLPCAGTSGEPAVGLDHVVALPASGRAEIRISGDLPPEGRAVLGVYGQTDDIPATPLPRGDLTAGLPVPPDAVVVDEAGTASPYGWGERVVQPVELSADSTIRVWSGSTGAVSVLVDGITVTDDGDLEAWAGGRPDWRDQQPDVRDGRWMVYVPGTAREFPVPEDLLPGDGEQRSVVVEAVADSTDHLQVVATGAAAGTSDRSPVARTDAPDAPEYVSGHRLVAAWDLPMDGVERELLEPPERADTTWALRVPEPEGARGAWLPFVTEGGLRDGEWLRTLWTAYSASDVSSAFQDLGWGGDWVKREGGRIIESDESGQEGPTGEPDLHASAPASPGHPPALLLAYEPVAYEDFDFAAAQLPATSWPPDEVPPWPGLSDSPVATVTSEDLGDDGRTTVTVPNSYELGARIATEGQGRIRFQVDGGTVDQLQDTQGWWSSWTDREVVSQAPLFMGIYELDGELELTITVEDYEDVTIELFRN
;
A
#
# COMPACT_ATOMS: atom_id res chain seq x y z
N MET A 1 7.72 21.01 4.65
CA MET A 1 9.02 21.73 4.70
C MET A 1 9.52 22.11 6.10
N LEU A 2 8.97 23.13 6.79
CA LEU A 2 9.57 23.63 8.04
C LEU A 2 9.26 22.76 9.27
N THR A 3 8.01 22.31 9.43
CA THR A 3 7.56 21.57 10.62
C THR A 3 7.75 20.06 10.45
N GLY A 4 7.45 19.54 9.26
CA GLY A 4 7.50 18.09 8.98
C GLY A 4 6.28 17.34 9.50
N ASP A 5 5.16 18.05 9.69
CA ASP A 5 3.85 17.51 10.02
C ASP A 5 2.76 18.54 9.66
N THR A 6 1.57 18.04 9.29
CA THR A 6 0.43 18.84 8.82
C THR A 6 -0.15 19.72 9.93
N ALA A 7 -0.37 19.19 11.13
CA ALA A 7 -1.01 19.92 12.22
C ALA A 7 -0.20 21.15 12.67
N SER A 8 1.12 21.02 12.79
CA SER A 8 2.00 22.13 13.12
C SER A 8 2.19 23.09 11.95
N ALA A 9 2.16 22.62 10.71
CA ALA A 9 2.21 23.47 9.51
C ALA A 9 0.97 24.37 9.44
N THR A 10 -0.22 23.80 9.63
CA THR A 10 -1.50 24.52 9.68
C THR A 10 -1.52 25.51 10.83
N ARG A 11 -1.11 25.09 12.04
CA ARG A 11 -1.05 25.97 13.21
C ARG A 11 -0.06 27.13 13.02
N LEU A 12 1.12 26.85 12.47
CA LEU A 12 2.14 27.85 12.19
C LEU A 12 1.65 28.87 11.15
N THR A 13 1.01 28.38 10.09
CA THR A 13 0.49 29.21 9.00
C THR A 13 -0.69 30.04 9.47
N GLY A 14 -1.66 29.44 10.16
CA GLY A 14 -2.79 30.14 10.77
C GLY A 14 -2.36 31.21 11.77
N LEU A 15 -1.38 30.90 12.63
CA LEU A 15 -0.78 31.88 13.55
C LEU A 15 -0.09 33.04 12.81
N THR A 16 0.59 32.75 11.70
CA THR A 16 1.29 33.76 10.90
C THR A 16 0.30 34.68 10.18
N LEU A 17 -0.74 34.11 9.57
CA LEU A 17 -1.80 34.84 8.88
C LEU A 17 -2.62 35.70 9.85
N ALA A 18 -2.97 35.16 11.02
CA ALA A 18 -3.69 35.90 12.06
C ALA A 18 -2.87 37.10 12.61
N GLN A 19 -1.54 37.05 12.55
CA GLN A 19 -0.63 38.10 13.03
C GLN A 19 -0.08 38.98 11.89
N ALA A 20 -0.49 38.77 10.65
CA ALA A 20 -0.03 39.54 9.51
C ALA A 20 -0.84 40.85 9.35
N PRO A 21 -0.18 41.97 8.99
CA PRO A 21 -0.89 43.15 8.51
C PRO A 21 -1.77 42.81 7.30
N PRO A 22 -2.95 43.43 7.15
CA PRO A 22 -3.85 43.17 6.03
C PRO A 22 -3.25 43.57 4.67
N ASP A 23 -2.18 44.36 4.65
CA ASP A 23 -1.40 44.80 3.50
C ASP A 23 -0.05 44.06 3.35
N ALA A 24 0.18 42.98 4.10
CA ALA A 24 1.41 42.21 4.00
C ALA A 24 1.54 41.53 2.63
N ASP A 25 2.62 41.84 1.91
CA ASP A 25 2.96 41.14 0.68
C ASP A 25 3.51 39.72 0.96
N ALA A 26 3.64 38.92 -0.10
CA ALA A 26 4.12 37.54 -0.02
C ALA A 26 5.52 37.43 0.61
N GLN A 27 6.38 38.44 0.42
CA GLN A 27 7.73 38.44 0.96
C GLN A 27 7.74 38.70 2.48
N GLU A 28 6.89 39.61 2.96
CA GLU A 28 6.71 39.88 4.38
C GLU A 28 6.02 38.72 5.10
N LEU A 29 5.02 38.09 4.48
CA LEU A 29 4.38 36.87 5.01
C LEU A 29 5.39 35.73 5.17
N ARG A 30 6.22 35.49 4.14
CA ARG A 30 7.29 34.49 4.18
C ARG A 30 8.28 34.75 5.30
N ARG A 31 8.73 36.01 5.47
CA ARG A 31 9.63 36.41 6.55
C ARG A 31 9.00 36.20 7.93
N ARG A 32 7.71 36.52 8.08
CA ARG A 32 6.98 36.31 9.33
C ARG A 32 6.80 34.84 9.64
N LEU A 33 6.46 34.02 8.66
CA LEU A 33 6.29 32.57 8.81
C LEU A 33 7.57 31.92 9.35
N VAL A 34 8.71 32.24 8.73
CA VAL A 34 10.03 31.76 9.16
C VAL A 34 10.38 32.24 10.57
N ARG A 35 10.09 33.50 10.91
CA ARG A 35 10.34 34.03 12.27
C ARG A 35 9.46 33.38 13.31
N THR A 36 8.19 33.18 13.00
CA THR A 36 7.23 32.50 13.88
C THR A 36 7.71 31.08 14.13
N PHE A 37 8.09 30.35 13.07
CA PHE A 37 8.63 28.99 13.16
C PHE A 37 9.86 28.92 14.07
N VAL A 38 10.88 29.73 13.82
CA VAL A 38 12.11 29.73 14.64
C VAL A 38 11.84 30.11 16.10
N ARG A 39 10.80 30.92 16.36
CA ARG A 39 10.40 31.32 17.72
C ARG A 39 9.64 30.23 18.46
N THR A 40 8.78 29.49 17.76
CA THR A 40 7.88 28.49 18.37
C THR A 40 8.45 27.07 18.35
N ALA A 41 9.44 26.78 17.50
CA ALA A 41 10.05 25.47 17.41
C ALA A 41 10.80 25.08 18.70
N PRO A 42 10.78 23.80 19.09
CA PRO A 42 11.51 23.30 20.26
C PRO A 42 13.01 23.56 20.11
N ARG A 43 13.65 24.09 21.17
CA ARG A 43 15.06 24.50 21.15
C ARG A 43 15.99 23.27 21.12
N ARG A 44 16.37 22.81 19.93
CA ARG A 44 17.54 21.94 19.75
C ARG A 44 18.82 22.78 19.75
N ARG A 45 19.88 22.35 20.45
CA ARG A 45 21.18 23.03 20.40
C ARG A 45 21.75 22.87 19.00
N ASP A 46 22.14 23.98 18.36
CA ASP A 46 22.86 24.00 17.09
C ASP A 46 24.22 23.26 17.27
N LYS A 47 24.24 21.94 17.09
CA LYS A 47 25.49 21.20 16.87
C LYS A 47 25.77 21.28 15.38
N SER A 48 27.04 21.54 15.03
CA SER A 48 27.49 21.43 13.64
C SER A 48 27.11 20.05 13.11
N LEU A 49 26.44 20.01 11.96
CA LEU A 49 26.21 18.77 11.22
C LEU A 49 27.57 18.09 11.01
N ALA A 50 27.67 16.81 11.35
CA ALA A 50 28.85 16.03 11.01
C ALA A 50 28.81 15.84 9.49
N VAL A 51 29.88 16.27 8.81
CA VAL A 51 30.02 16.08 7.35
C VAL A 51 30.20 14.58 7.09
N GLY A 52 29.25 13.97 6.38
CA GLY A 52 29.28 12.55 6.04
C GLY A 52 27.99 12.07 5.35
N THR A 53 28.16 11.14 4.40
CA THR A 53 27.22 10.57 3.42
C THR A 53 26.01 9.85 4.06
N GLY A 54 25.03 10.58 4.55
CA GLY A 54 23.72 10.05 4.95
C GLY A 54 22.63 10.47 3.96
N ASP A 55 21.54 9.69 3.92
CA ASP A 55 20.35 9.99 3.13
C ASP A 55 19.86 11.45 3.36
N PRO A 56 19.51 12.20 2.29
CA PRO A 56 19.02 13.56 2.42
C PRO A 56 17.81 13.72 3.35
N GLY A 57 16.96 12.70 3.49
CA GLY A 57 15.85 12.68 4.45
C GLY A 57 16.32 12.75 5.91
N ASP A 58 17.34 11.96 6.26
CA ASP A 58 17.97 11.97 7.59
C ASP A 58 18.69 13.29 7.88
N VAL A 59 19.27 13.93 6.86
CA VAL A 59 19.86 15.26 6.98
C VAL A 59 18.76 16.25 7.37
N VAL A 60 17.62 16.24 6.66
CA VAL A 60 16.46 17.10 6.93
C VAL A 60 15.88 16.89 8.32
N ALA A 61 15.79 15.65 8.80
CA ALA A 61 15.27 15.30 10.14
C ALA A 61 16.16 15.83 11.29
N ARG A 62 17.48 15.93 11.04
CA ARG A 62 18.49 16.36 12.02
C ARG A 62 18.74 17.87 12.02
N LEU A 63 18.21 18.62 11.04
CA LEU A 63 18.38 20.08 10.99
C LEU A 63 17.81 20.77 12.22
N SER A 64 18.58 21.71 12.77
CA SER A 64 18.04 22.64 13.75
C SER A 64 16.98 23.53 13.10
N PRO A 65 16.03 24.12 13.86
CA PRO A 65 14.99 24.96 13.27
C PRO A 65 15.53 26.13 12.42
N ARG A 66 16.71 26.67 12.77
CA ARG A 66 17.36 27.71 11.97
C ARG A 66 18.03 27.16 10.72
N ALA A 67 18.68 25.99 10.82
CA ALA A 67 19.27 25.31 9.67
C ALA A 67 18.18 24.89 8.67
N ARG A 68 17.07 24.32 9.15
CA ARG A 68 15.92 23.93 8.33
C ARG A 68 15.29 25.12 7.60
N ALA A 69 15.10 26.24 8.30
CA ALA A 69 14.60 27.45 7.67
C ALA A 69 15.59 28.07 6.66
N ALA A 70 16.90 27.98 6.92
CA ALA A 70 17.92 28.43 5.97
C ALA A 70 17.96 27.56 4.71
N ALA A 71 17.88 26.23 4.87
CA ALA A 71 17.87 25.25 3.79
C ALA A 71 16.63 25.42 2.90
N VAL A 72 15.42 25.49 3.47
CA VAL A 72 14.18 25.74 2.69
C VAL A 72 14.27 27.05 1.91
N LEU A 73 14.74 28.13 2.53
CA LEU A 73 14.83 29.42 1.84
C LEU A 73 15.90 29.44 0.74
N ARG A 74 17.04 28.74 0.91
CA ARG A 74 18.17 28.79 -0.03
C ARG A 74 18.07 27.76 -1.15
N LEU A 75 17.69 26.53 -0.81
CA LEU A 75 17.75 25.38 -1.71
C LEU A 75 16.44 25.21 -2.49
N VAL A 76 15.28 25.32 -1.83
CA VAL A 76 13.96 25.17 -2.48
C VAL A 76 13.45 26.49 -3.04
N GLU A 77 13.46 27.55 -2.22
CA GLU A 77 12.87 28.86 -2.60
C GLU A 77 13.83 29.79 -3.37
N GLY A 78 15.06 29.34 -3.62
CA GLY A 78 16.07 30.10 -4.38
C GLY A 78 16.45 31.48 -3.81
N ALA A 79 16.14 31.78 -2.54
CA ALA A 79 16.34 33.11 -1.97
C ALA A 79 17.83 33.48 -1.86
N SER A 80 18.15 34.77 -1.94
CA SER A 80 19.54 35.22 -1.80
C SER A 80 20.05 35.05 -0.35
N VAL A 81 21.38 34.95 -0.17
CA VAL A 81 22.00 34.91 1.17
C VAL A 81 21.59 36.12 2.03
N ALA A 82 21.44 37.30 1.41
CA ALA A 82 21.01 38.52 2.10
C ALA A 82 19.55 38.44 2.57
N ASP A 83 18.67 37.83 1.78
CA ASP A 83 17.26 37.63 2.14
C ASP A 83 17.10 36.62 3.27
N VAL A 84 17.87 35.53 3.24
CA VAL A 84 17.87 34.51 4.31
C VAL A 84 18.42 35.08 5.62
N ALA A 85 19.50 35.85 5.54
CA ALA A 85 20.06 36.57 6.69
C ALA A 85 19.04 37.55 7.31
N THR A 86 18.30 38.26 6.48
CA THR A 86 17.24 39.20 6.89
C THR A 86 16.03 38.50 7.50
N ALA A 87 15.61 37.36 6.94
CA ALA A 87 14.52 36.55 7.45
C ALA A 87 14.86 35.98 8.85
N LEU A 88 16.06 35.41 9.00
CA LEU A 88 16.52 34.75 10.22
C LEU A 88 17.16 35.69 11.27
N ARG A 89 17.39 36.97 10.94
CA ARG A 89 18.09 37.96 11.77
C ARG A 89 19.50 37.50 12.19
N ILE A 90 20.25 36.96 11.24
CA ILE A 90 21.64 36.52 11.43
C ILE A 90 22.59 37.27 10.48
N ALA A 91 23.90 37.19 10.75
CA ALA A 91 24.89 37.73 9.82
C ALA A 91 24.95 36.87 8.54
N PRO A 92 25.13 37.47 7.34
CA PRO A 92 25.23 36.74 6.07
C PRO A 92 26.23 35.58 6.09
N ASP A 93 27.40 35.79 6.71
CA ASP A 93 28.47 34.78 6.82
C ASP A 93 28.06 33.53 7.64
N LYS A 94 26.97 33.60 8.40
CA LYS A 94 26.42 32.46 9.16
C LYS A 94 25.44 31.62 8.34
N VAL A 95 24.90 32.15 7.23
CA VAL A 95 23.93 31.43 6.40
C VAL A 95 24.59 30.20 5.76
N ALA A 96 25.81 30.35 5.23
CA ALA A 96 26.56 29.26 4.62
C ALA A 96 26.90 28.11 5.58
N ARG A 97 26.84 28.33 6.90
CA ARG A 97 27.06 27.27 7.91
C ARG A 97 25.78 26.57 8.35
N LEU A 98 24.62 27.07 7.91
CA LEU A 98 23.29 26.58 8.27
C LEU A 98 22.62 25.83 7.12
N VAL A 99 23.11 26.02 5.90
CA VAL A 99 22.63 25.32 4.71
C VAL A 99 23.50 24.08 4.52
N PRO A 100 22.92 22.87 4.47
CA PRO A 100 23.64 21.65 4.15
C PRO A 100 24.28 21.74 2.76
N ASP A 101 25.47 21.16 2.59
CA ASP A 101 26.18 21.11 1.31
C ASP A 101 25.92 19.77 0.58
N GLU A 102 25.18 18.86 1.21
CA GLU A 102 24.81 17.55 0.70
C GLU A 102 23.80 17.62 -0.46
N GLU A 103 24.04 16.83 -1.52
CA GLU A 103 23.18 16.74 -2.71
C GLU A 103 21.85 16.04 -2.39
N GLY A 104 20.72 16.54 -2.91
CA GLY A 104 19.38 15.96 -2.72
C GLY A 104 18.60 16.45 -1.49
N VAL A 105 19.16 17.35 -0.66
CA VAL A 105 18.45 17.93 0.50
C VAL A 105 17.28 18.83 0.08
N ASP A 106 17.38 19.48 -1.08
CA ASP A 106 16.28 20.16 -1.76
C ASP A 106 15.13 19.19 -2.08
N VAL A 107 15.44 18.07 -2.74
CA VAL A 107 14.47 17.03 -3.11
C VAL A 107 13.81 16.44 -1.86
N ALA A 108 14.56 16.16 -0.80
CA ALA A 108 13.99 15.66 0.46
C ALA A 108 13.10 16.70 1.17
N LEU A 109 13.44 17.99 1.08
CA LEU A 109 12.59 19.06 1.62
C LEU A 109 11.29 19.23 0.81
N GLU A 110 11.35 19.07 -0.51
CA GLU A 110 10.20 19.09 -1.41
C GLU A 110 9.29 17.86 -1.20
N ALA A 111 9.87 16.66 -1.09
CA ALA A 111 9.13 15.44 -0.73
C ALA A 111 8.41 15.60 0.62
N LEU A 112 9.06 16.24 1.60
CA LEU A 112 8.44 16.61 2.88
C LEU A 112 7.39 17.74 2.73
N ALA A 113 7.43 18.55 1.68
CA ALA A 113 6.36 19.47 1.36
C ALA A 113 5.14 18.70 0.85
N HIS A 114 5.35 17.79 -0.11
CA HIS A 114 4.30 16.98 -0.72
C HIS A 114 3.61 16.05 0.28
N ARG A 115 4.39 15.36 1.13
CA ARG A 115 3.87 14.46 2.18
C ARG A 115 2.89 15.14 3.15
N TYR A 116 3.07 16.44 3.41
CA TYR A 116 2.27 17.19 4.38
C TYR A 116 1.47 18.35 3.77
N ALA A 117 1.30 18.37 2.45
CA ALA A 117 0.49 19.35 1.76
C ALA A 117 -1.00 19.09 2.02
N LEU A 118 -1.75 20.13 2.36
CA LEU A 118 -3.20 20.05 2.45
C LEU A 118 -3.85 20.34 1.09
N PRO A 119 -4.91 19.60 0.70
CA PRO A 119 -5.78 19.96 -0.42
C PRO A 119 -6.35 21.37 -0.25
N ALA A 120 -6.63 22.11 -1.33
CA ALA A 120 -7.06 23.51 -1.26
C ALA A 120 -8.30 23.75 -0.37
N GLU A 121 -9.28 22.86 -0.44
CA GLU A 121 -10.52 22.95 0.36
C GLU A 121 -10.29 22.62 1.84
N GLN A 122 -9.45 21.61 2.11
CA GLN A 122 -9.04 21.29 3.47
C GLN A 122 -8.14 22.39 4.03
N LEU A 123 -7.26 22.97 3.21
CA LEU A 123 -6.41 24.10 3.55
C LEU A 123 -7.26 25.32 3.92
N GLU A 124 -8.31 25.63 3.17
CA GLU A 124 -9.22 26.74 3.50
C GLU A 124 -9.96 26.49 4.82
N ARG A 125 -10.47 25.28 5.03
CA ARG A 125 -11.19 24.89 6.26
C ARG A 125 -10.28 24.87 7.49
N GLU A 126 -9.12 24.23 7.37
CA GLU A 126 -8.12 24.05 8.43
C GLU A 126 -7.42 25.38 8.74
N LEU A 127 -7.08 26.20 7.72
CA LEU A 127 -6.55 27.54 7.95
C LEU A 127 -7.61 28.47 8.50
N GLY A 128 -8.85 28.40 8.02
CA GLY A 128 -9.96 29.18 8.58
C GLY A 128 -10.15 28.90 10.06
N THR A 129 -10.11 27.62 10.45
CA THR A 129 -10.17 27.17 11.83
C THR A 129 -8.94 27.59 12.63
N ALA A 130 -7.73 27.40 12.10
CA ALA A 130 -6.48 27.75 12.77
C ALA A 130 -6.28 29.26 12.93
N VAL A 131 -6.75 30.08 11.98
CA VAL A 131 -6.77 31.55 12.09
C VAL A 131 -7.80 31.97 13.15
N ALA A 132 -8.97 31.35 13.19
CA ALA A 132 -9.99 31.64 14.21
C ALA A 132 -9.55 31.23 15.63
N GLN A 133 -8.77 30.16 15.75
CA GLN A 133 -8.23 29.64 17.01
C GLN A 133 -6.87 30.26 17.39
N ALA A 134 -6.25 31.04 16.50
CA ALA A 134 -4.95 31.65 16.77
C ALA A 134 -5.08 32.60 17.99
N PRO A 135 -4.22 32.46 19.00
CA PRO A 135 -4.25 33.38 20.13
C PRO A 135 -4.05 34.81 19.64
N PRO A 136 -4.85 35.78 20.11
CA PRO A 136 -4.68 37.18 19.74
C PRO A 136 -3.23 37.57 20.02
N GLU A 137 -2.62 38.32 19.10
CA GLU A 137 -1.24 38.76 19.24
C GLU A 137 -1.06 39.35 20.65
N PRO A 138 -0.09 38.87 21.45
CA PRO A 138 0.12 39.44 22.77
C PRO A 138 0.36 40.93 22.55
N PRO A 139 -0.47 41.81 23.15
CA PRO A 139 -0.48 43.20 22.77
C PRO A 139 0.94 43.74 22.92
N SER A 140 1.42 44.47 21.91
CA SER A 140 2.58 45.34 22.08
C SER A 140 2.33 46.11 23.37
N ARG A 141 3.24 45.99 24.35
CA ARG A 141 3.16 46.62 25.68
C ARG A 141 2.91 48.12 25.53
N ASP A 142 1.66 48.53 25.38
CA ASP A 142 1.09 49.85 25.61
C ASP A 142 -0.26 49.99 24.89
N ARG A 143 -1.36 49.62 25.58
CA ARG A 143 -2.43 50.55 25.99
C ARG A 143 -3.64 49.77 26.50
N ARG A 144 -4.04 50.15 27.71
CA ARG A 144 -5.25 49.72 28.40
C ARG A 144 -6.46 50.26 27.61
N TRP A 145 -7.57 49.51 27.65
CA TRP A 145 -8.92 49.80 27.11
C TRP A 145 -9.14 49.26 25.69
N TRP A 146 -9.73 48.07 25.59
CA TRP A 146 -11.11 47.88 25.12
C TRP A 146 -11.40 46.39 24.87
N TRP A 147 -12.34 45.83 25.61
CA TRP A 147 -13.12 44.68 25.15
C TRP A 147 -14.27 45.27 24.36
N VAL A 148 -14.19 45.35 23.03
CA VAL A 148 -15.31 45.43 22.06
C VAL A 148 -14.69 45.36 20.67
N ALA A 149 -14.83 44.24 19.97
CA ALA A 149 -14.96 44.09 18.49
C ALA A 149 -14.65 42.64 18.09
N ALA A 150 -15.37 41.69 18.71
CA ALA A 150 -15.60 40.39 18.11
C ALA A 150 -16.81 40.54 17.19
N ALA A 151 -16.58 40.86 15.93
CA ALA A 151 -17.47 40.67 14.78
C ALA A 151 -16.91 41.46 13.59
N ALA A 152 -16.88 40.81 12.42
CA ALA A 152 -16.62 41.35 11.09
C ALA A 152 -15.14 41.60 10.69
N VAL A 153 -14.51 40.56 10.13
CA VAL A 153 -13.70 40.74 8.91
C VAL A 153 -14.10 39.62 7.92
N PRO A 154 -14.71 39.95 6.77
CA PRO A 154 -15.17 38.98 5.79
C PRO A 154 -14.07 38.52 4.84
N LEU A 155 -14.24 37.27 4.39
CA LEU A 155 -13.79 36.60 3.16
C LEU A 155 -13.54 37.50 1.94
N ALA A 156 -12.53 38.38 1.97
CA ALA A 156 -12.19 39.26 0.85
C ALA A 156 -10.73 39.11 0.36
N VAL A 157 -9.91 38.27 1.01
CA VAL A 157 -8.53 38.01 0.58
C VAL A 157 -8.39 36.71 -0.21
N LEU A 158 -9.36 35.78 -0.12
CA LEU A 158 -9.34 34.53 -0.91
C LEU A 158 -9.98 34.66 -2.31
N GLY A 159 -10.85 35.66 -2.54
CA GLY A 159 -11.46 35.89 -3.86
C GLY A 159 -10.55 36.55 -4.90
N GLY A 160 -9.36 37.03 -4.51
CA GLY A 160 -8.44 37.75 -5.40
C GLY A 160 -7.54 36.86 -6.26
N TYR A 161 -7.46 35.56 -5.98
CA TYR A 161 -6.57 34.64 -6.70
C TYR A 161 -7.31 33.71 -7.68
N ALA A 162 -8.63 33.54 -7.50
CA ALA A 162 -9.46 32.65 -8.33
C ALA A 162 -10.11 33.30 -9.58
N LEU A 163 -9.96 34.61 -9.79
CA LEU A 163 -10.65 35.35 -10.89
C LEU A 163 -9.75 35.75 -12.06
N SER A 164 -8.60 35.11 -12.26
CA SER A 164 -7.70 35.41 -13.39
C SER A 164 -7.82 34.46 -14.59
N LEU A 165 -8.68 33.44 -14.55
CA LEU A 165 -8.84 32.47 -15.65
C LEU A 165 -10.33 32.18 -15.89
N GLY A 166 -11.06 33.20 -16.37
CA GLY A 166 -12.43 33.05 -16.85
C GLY A 166 -12.51 33.56 -18.29
N ARG A 167 -12.46 32.64 -19.26
CA ARG A 167 -12.84 32.89 -20.65
C ARG A 167 -14.24 32.32 -20.82
N ASP A 168 -15.17 33.18 -21.23
CA ASP A 168 -16.59 32.87 -21.41
C ASP A 168 -16.82 31.79 -22.49
N GLU A 169 -17.63 30.77 -22.17
CA GLU A 169 -18.39 30.01 -23.16
C GLU A 169 -19.88 29.90 -22.75
N PRO A 170 -20.82 30.03 -23.71
CA PRO A 170 -22.24 30.25 -23.42
C PRO A 170 -23.02 28.95 -23.22
N ALA A 171 -23.96 29.00 -22.27
CA ALA A 171 -24.92 27.94 -21.98
C ALA A 171 -25.81 27.60 -23.19
N GLY A 172 -25.71 26.36 -23.67
CA GLY A 172 -26.69 25.69 -24.52
C GLY A 172 -27.60 24.81 -23.66
N THR A 173 -28.91 24.91 -23.90
CA THR A 173 -30.00 24.31 -23.12
C THR A 173 -30.15 22.80 -23.29
N ASP A 174 -30.47 22.13 -22.18
CA ASP A 174 -31.06 20.79 -22.06
C ASP A 174 -32.12 20.49 -23.13
N GLU A 175 -32.00 19.35 -23.83
CA GLU A 175 -33.17 18.54 -24.19
C GLU A 175 -32.81 17.07 -24.53
N ALA A 176 -33.55 16.17 -23.85
CA ALA A 176 -33.96 14.83 -24.26
C ALA A 176 -32.93 13.67 -24.32
N ALA A 177 -33.02 12.82 -23.27
CA ALA A 177 -32.61 11.42 -23.30
C ALA A 177 -33.44 10.60 -24.30
N PRO A 178 -32.82 9.68 -25.08
CA PRO A 178 -33.51 8.53 -25.63
C PRO A 178 -33.32 7.31 -24.72
N THR A 179 -34.44 6.69 -24.36
CA THR A 179 -34.52 5.37 -23.78
C THR A 179 -34.10 4.29 -24.79
N GLY A 180 -33.15 3.45 -24.42
CA GLY A 180 -32.78 2.24 -25.16
C GLY A 180 -31.80 1.39 -24.37
N GLY A 181 -32.12 0.11 -24.17
CA GLY A 181 -31.22 -0.85 -23.55
C GLY A 181 -30.00 -1.12 -24.43
N GLY A 182 -28.83 -1.00 -23.83
CA GLY A 182 -27.53 -1.21 -24.46
C GLY A 182 -26.47 -0.63 -23.54
N SER A 183 -25.52 -1.48 -23.14
CA SER A 183 -24.23 -1.20 -22.50
C SER A 183 -23.99 0.29 -22.19
N ALA A 184 -23.93 0.64 -20.90
CA ALA A 184 -23.45 1.96 -20.49
C ALA A 184 -22.06 2.15 -21.10
N GLN A 185 -21.98 2.97 -22.14
CA GLN A 185 -20.71 3.37 -22.74
C GLN A 185 -19.94 4.12 -21.67
N VAL A 186 -18.81 3.55 -21.26
CA VAL A 186 -17.70 4.31 -20.70
C VAL A 186 -17.43 5.42 -21.72
N GLY A 187 -17.81 6.65 -21.40
CA GLY A 187 -17.34 7.81 -22.16
C GLY A 187 -15.81 7.76 -22.19
N SER A 188 -15.17 8.28 -23.23
CA SER A 188 -13.71 8.30 -23.33
C SER A 188 -13.12 8.87 -22.04
N VAL A 189 -12.60 8.00 -21.18
CA VAL A 189 -12.03 8.38 -19.88
C VAL A 189 -10.72 9.08 -20.21
N ASP A 190 -10.62 10.37 -19.95
CA ASP A 190 -9.37 11.10 -20.12
C ASP A 190 -8.41 10.71 -18.97
N LEU A 191 -7.28 10.11 -19.32
CA LEU A 191 -6.25 9.65 -18.39
C LEU A 191 -5.10 10.66 -18.21
N THR A 192 -5.24 11.88 -18.73
CA THR A 192 -4.25 12.96 -18.54
C THR A 192 -4.02 13.23 -17.05
N GLU A 193 -5.08 13.33 -16.25
CA GLU A 193 -4.94 13.49 -14.79
C GLU A 193 -4.31 12.27 -14.10
N ALA A 194 -4.40 11.09 -14.70
CA ALA A 194 -3.73 9.87 -14.23
C ALA A 194 -2.25 9.81 -14.62
N GLY A 195 -1.72 10.88 -15.24
CA GLY A 195 -0.30 11.06 -15.54
C GLY A 195 0.08 10.75 -16.99
N PHE A 196 -0.87 10.43 -17.87
CA PHE A 196 -0.60 10.15 -19.29
C PHE A 196 -0.46 11.42 -20.14
N GLU A 197 0.42 12.33 -19.72
CA GLU A 197 0.79 13.54 -20.45
C GLU A 197 2.27 13.47 -20.87
N LEU A 198 2.60 13.98 -22.06
CA LEU A 198 4.00 14.09 -22.48
C LEU A 198 4.73 15.16 -21.66
N ASP A 199 5.93 14.84 -21.18
CA ASP A 199 6.83 15.77 -20.50
C ASP A 199 7.96 16.19 -21.45
N ASP A 200 7.96 17.46 -21.88
CA ASP A 200 8.87 17.99 -22.91
C ASP A 200 8.93 17.14 -24.21
N GLY A 201 7.83 16.45 -24.54
CA GLY A 201 7.70 15.60 -25.72
C GLY A 201 8.18 14.15 -25.52
N GLU A 202 8.57 13.77 -24.31
CA GLU A 202 8.81 12.38 -23.92
C GLU A 202 7.59 11.76 -23.25
N PRO A 203 7.32 10.44 -23.44
CA PRO A 203 6.32 9.73 -22.66
C PRO A 203 6.63 9.80 -21.16
N PRO A 204 5.63 9.89 -20.27
CA PRO A 204 5.85 10.02 -18.84
C PRO A 204 6.58 8.80 -18.29
N ARG A 205 7.49 9.00 -17.33
CA ARG A 205 8.26 7.90 -16.69
C ARG A 205 7.38 6.94 -15.88
N GLY A 206 6.27 7.44 -15.34
CA GLY A 206 5.24 6.63 -14.72
C GLY A 206 3.88 7.30 -14.84
N ALA A 207 2.84 6.50 -15.09
CA ALA A 207 1.47 6.96 -15.27
C ALA A 207 0.50 5.86 -14.86
N ALA A 208 -0.53 6.22 -14.11
CA ALA A 208 -1.56 5.30 -13.65
C ALA A 208 -1.00 4.02 -12.99
N GLY A 209 0.11 4.10 -12.25
CA GLY A 209 0.76 2.93 -11.64
C GLY A 209 1.51 2.01 -12.62
N LEU A 210 1.75 2.45 -13.85
CA LEU A 210 2.65 1.80 -14.80
C LEU A 210 3.98 2.54 -14.86
N THR A 211 5.06 1.80 -15.08
CA THR A 211 6.41 2.36 -15.22
C THR A 211 6.87 2.25 -16.67
N ARG A 212 7.43 3.34 -17.21
CA ARG A 212 7.97 3.39 -18.57
C ARG A 212 9.24 2.54 -18.65
N MET A 213 9.18 1.50 -19.47
CA MET A 213 10.28 0.56 -19.72
C MET A 213 11.12 0.97 -20.92
N ASP A 214 10.48 1.49 -21.97
CA ASP A 214 11.17 1.90 -23.20
C ASP A 214 10.42 3.06 -23.88
N THR A 215 11.10 3.73 -24.80
CA THR A 215 10.53 4.80 -25.63
C THR A 215 11.03 4.65 -27.06
N VAL A 216 10.10 4.65 -28.01
CA VAL A 216 10.41 4.47 -29.43
C VAL A 216 9.86 5.64 -30.23
N GLU A 217 10.75 6.39 -30.87
CA GLU A 217 10.36 7.42 -31.82
C GLU A 217 10.20 6.83 -33.22
N VAL A 218 9.12 7.21 -33.91
CA VAL A 218 8.81 6.75 -35.27
C VAL A 218 8.55 7.97 -36.14
N SER A 219 9.33 8.08 -37.22
CA SER A 219 9.13 9.10 -38.24
C SER A 219 8.09 8.65 -39.27
N SER A 220 7.43 9.61 -39.91
CA SER A 220 6.46 9.34 -40.96
C SER A 220 7.03 8.45 -42.08
N GLY A 221 6.37 7.32 -42.35
CA GLY A 221 6.75 6.36 -43.40
C GLY A 221 7.89 5.40 -43.04
N GLU A 222 8.44 5.48 -41.83
CA GLU A 222 9.46 4.56 -41.33
C GLU A 222 8.87 3.52 -40.37
N SER A 223 9.63 2.45 -40.15
CA SER A 223 9.36 1.48 -39.08
C SER A 223 10.52 1.46 -38.10
N ALA A 224 10.20 1.23 -36.82
CA ALA A 224 11.18 1.16 -35.75
C ALA A 224 11.05 -0.18 -35.01
N GLY A 225 12.18 -0.86 -34.80
CA GLY A 225 12.25 -2.10 -34.06
C GLY A 225 12.59 -1.86 -32.59
N PHE A 226 11.98 -2.61 -31.68
CA PHE A 226 12.23 -2.56 -30.25
C PHE A 226 12.11 -3.93 -29.59
N VAL A 227 12.51 -4.05 -28.32
CA VAL A 227 12.50 -5.31 -27.58
C VAL A 227 11.60 -5.18 -26.37
N LEU A 228 10.63 -6.08 -26.27
CA LEU A 228 9.80 -6.26 -25.10
C LEU A 228 10.54 -7.20 -24.14
N SER A 229 10.73 -6.76 -22.89
CA SER A 229 11.35 -7.54 -21.84
C SER A 229 10.92 -7.01 -20.47
N THR A 230 9.82 -7.53 -19.94
CA THR A 230 9.34 -7.21 -18.59
C THR A 230 9.86 -8.17 -17.52
N VAL A 231 10.99 -8.83 -17.76
CA VAL A 231 11.60 -9.69 -16.74
C VAL A 231 12.18 -8.80 -15.64
N ASP A 232 11.46 -8.64 -14.53
CA ASP A 232 12.05 -8.17 -13.29
C ASP A 232 12.70 -9.37 -12.58
N ALA A 233 14.00 -9.25 -12.33
CA ALA A 233 14.78 -10.29 -11.67
C ALA A 233 14.40 -10.49 -10.20
N ARG A 234 13.65 -9.55 -9.60
CA ARG A 234 13.33 -9.55 -8.16
C ARG A 234 12.29 -10.62 -7.74
N PHE A 235 11.40 -11.04 -8.63
CA PHE A 235 10.36 -12.05 -8.32
C PHE A 235 10.25 -13.20 -9.34
N GLY A 236 11.11 -13.25 -10.36
CA GLY A 236 11.19 -14.41 -11.28
C GLY A 236 10.01 -14.60 -12.25
N GLY A 237 9.12 -13.60 -12.39
CA GLY A 237 7.93 -13.62 -13.25
C GLY A 237 7.96 -12.65 -14.43
N GLN A 238 7.08 -12.88 -15.41
CA GLN A 238 6.79 -11.94 -16.52
C GLN A 238 5.56 -11.10 -16.14
N VAL A 239 5.71 -9.78 -16.04
CA VAL A 239 4.59 -8.84 -15.80
C VAL A 239 4.00 -8.32 -17.12
N SER A 240 2.73 -7.90 -17.11
CA SER A 240 2.03 -7.36 -18.27
C SER A 240 2.68 -6.09 -18.80
N SER A 241 2.73 -5.96 -20.14
CA SER A 241 3.24 -4.79 -20.85
C SER A 241 2.10 -4.01 -21.49
N PHE A 242 2.23 -2.69 -21.60
CA PHE A 242 1.26 -1.83 -22.27
C PHE A 242 1.97 -0.84 -23.21
N GLY A 243 1.31 -0.46 -24.29
CA GLY A 243 1.78 0.55 -25.24
C GLY A 243 0.83 1.74 -25.30
N VAL A 244 1.39 2.95 -25.29
CA VAL A 244 0.65 4.20 -25.53
C VAL A 244 1.38 4.99 -26.61
N LEU A 245 0.65 5.44 -27.62
CA LEU A 245 1.21 6.12 -28.78
C LEU A 245 0.73 7.58 -28.84
N TRP A 246 1.67 8.52 -28.91
CA TRP A 246 1.39 9.93 -29.17
C TRP A 246 1.86 10.31 -30.56
N CYS A 247 1.02 11.05 -31.30
CA CYS A 247 1.27 11.45 -32.68
C CYS A 247 0.98 12.93 -32.88
N ASP A 248 1.75 13.58 -33.74
CA ASP A 248 1.38 14.90 -34.24
C ASP A 248 0.12 14.77 -35.11
N MET A 249 -1.01 15.26 -34.61
CA MET A 249 -2.29 15.05 -35.27
C MET A 249 -2.50 15.99 -36.47
N PRO A 250 -3.10 15.51 -37.58
CA PRO A 250 -3.62 16.39 -38.61
C PRO A 250 -4.80 17.22 -38.07
N PRO A 251 -5.21 18.30 -38.76
CA PRO A 251 -6.40 19.07 -38.39
C PRO A 251 -7.65 18.18 -38.31
N ALA A 252 -8.27 18.11 -37.12
CA ALA A 252 -9.36 17.16 -36.82
C ALA A 252 -10.63 17.33 -37.68
N ASP A 253 -10.85 18.52 -38.25
CA ASP A 253 -12.05 18.84 -39.04
C ASP A 253 -11.92 18.53 -40.54
N ASP A 254 -10.80 17.97 -41.00
CA ASP A 254 -10.61 17.64 -42.42
C ASP A 254 -11.01 16.17 -42.71
N PRO A 255 -12.18 15.91 -43.32
CA PRO A 255 -12.63 14.55 -43.60
C PRO A 255 -11.82 13.84 -44.69
N ALA A 256 -10.86 14.53 -45.34
CA ALA A 256 -9.93 13.94 -46.29
C ALA A 256 -8.68 13.35 -45.64
N LEU A 257 -8.48 13.56 -44.32
CA LEU A 257 -7.32 13.07 -43.57
C LEU A 257 -7.72 11.90 -42.68
N GLU A 258 -6.95 10.83 -42.74
CA GLU A 258 -7.13 9.66 -41.87
C GLU A 258 -6.32 9.85 -40.57
N PRO A 259 -6.92 9.71 -39.37
CA PRO A 259 -6.18 9.80 -38.12
C PRO A 259 -5.03 8.79 -38.08
N PRO A 260 -3.83 9.19 -37.63
CA PRO A 260 -2.73 8.26 -37.53
C PRO A 260 -3.00 7.17 -36.49
N VAL A 261 -2.51 5.96 -36.75
CA VAL A 261 -2.49 4.82 -35.82
C VAL A 261 -1.18 4.05 -35.98
N GLY A 262 -0.67 3.48 -34.89
CA GLY A 262 0.51 2.62 -34.91
C GLY A 262 0.14 1.16 -35.06
N GLU A 263 0.78 0.45 -35.98
CA GLU A 263 0.72 -1.00 -36.10
C GLU A 263 1.96 -1.61 -35.45
N VAL A 264 1.78 -2.32 -34.33
CA VAL A 264 2.85 -3.05 -33.64
C VAL A 264 2.79 -4.52 -34.02
N THR A 265 3.87 -5.06 -34.60
CA THR A 265 3.98 -6.47 -34.96
C THR A 265 4.91 -7.21 -34.01
N VAL A 266 4.40 -8.25 -33.33
CA VAL A 266 5.17 -9.11 -32.41
C VAL A 266 4.82 -10.56 -32.66
N GLY A 267 5.83 -11.41 -32.89
CA GLY A 267 5.60 -12.86 -33.04
C GLY A 267 4.66 -13.27 -34.18
N GLY A 268 4.45 -12.39 -35.18
CA GLY A 268 3.51 -12.62 -36.29
C GLY A 268 2.08 -12.16 -36.02
N SER A 269 1.77 -11.61 -34.84
CA SER A 269 0.54 -10.88 -34.55
C SER A 269 0.74 -9.38 -34.77
N THR A 270 -0.28 -8.68 -35.28
CA THR A 270 -0.28 -7.22 -35.44
C THR A 270 -1.35 -6.62 -34.53
N LEU A 271 -0.98 -5.59 -33.78
CA LEU A 271 -1.80 -4.84 -32.86
C LEU A 271 -1.91 -3.40 -33.35
N THR A 272 -3.07 -2.77 -33.15
CA THR A 272 -3.29 -1.36 -33.49
C THR A 272 -3.28 -0.54 -32.22
N LEU A 273 -2.43 0.50 -32.20
CA LEU A 273 -2.35 1.53 -31.18
C LEU A 273 -3.01 2.80 -31.75
N PRO A 274 -4.15 3.26 -31.21
CA PRO A 274 -4.69 4.56 -31.60
C PRO A 274 -3.76 5.68 -31.10
N CYS A 275 -3.63 6.75 -31.87
CA CYS A 275 -2.80 7.89 -31.52
C CYS A 275 -3.54 8.85 -30.58
N ALA A 276 -2.93 9.15 -29.43
CA ALA A 276 -3.18 10.37 -28.69
C ALA A 276 -2.44 11.55 -29.34
N GLY A 277 -2.91 12.78 -29.13
CA GLY A 277 -2.26 13.97 -29.66
C GLY A 277 -1.04 14.37 -28.85
N THR A 278 0.06 14.69 -29.51
CA THR A 278 1.25 15.28 -28.86
C THR A 278 0.98 16.64 -28.22
N SER A 279 -0.07 17.33 -28.67
CA SER A 279 -0.56 18.59 -28.09
C SER A 279 -1.65 18.41 -27.03
N GLY A 280 -1.95 17.16 -26.63
CA GLY A 280 -2.99 16.83 -25.65
C GLY A 280 -4.37 16.52 -26.23
N GLU A 281 -4.58 16.65 -27.55
CA GLU A 281 -5.85 16.29 -28.21
C GLU A 281 -5.65 15.42 -29.46
N PRO A 282 -6.27 14.23 -29.54
CA PRO A 282 -7.11 13.62 -28.51
C PRO A 282 -6.29 13.23 -27.27
N ALA A 283 -6.89 13.36 -26.09
CA ALA A 283 -6.25 12.96 -24.84
C ALA A 283 -6.07 11.43 -24.79
N VAL A 284 -5.12 10.96 -23.98
CA VAL A 284 -4.94 9.51 -23.77
C VAL A 284 -6.15 8.98 -23.01
N GLY A 285 -6.89 8.07 -23.62
CA GLY A 285 -7.98 7.34 -22.99
C GLY A 285 -7.66 5.88 -22.69
N LEU A 286 -8.59 5.17 -22.05
CA LEU A 286 -8.45 3.72 -21.80
C LEU A 286 -8.26 2.92 -23.10
N ASP A 287 -8.88 3.35 -24.19
CA ASP A 287 -8.73 2.78 -25.52
C ASP A 287 -7.36 3.05 -26.17
N HIS A 288 -6.57 3.98 -25.62
CA HIS A 288 -5.22 4.31 -26.06
C HIS A 288 -4.13 3.52 -25.33
N VAL A 289 -4.48 2.82 -24.24
CA VAL A 289 -3.56 1.96 -23.49
C VAL A 289 -3.78 0.52 -23.91
N VAL A 290 -2.90 -0.01 -24.74
CA VAL A 290 -3.08 -1.34 -25.37
C VAL A 290 -2.11 -2.34 -24.78
N ALA A 291 -2.60 -3.50 -24.36
CA ALA A 291 -1.77 -4.59 -23.88
C ALA A 291 -0.81 -5.11 -24.96
N LEU A 292 0.43 -5.38 -24.56
CA LEU A 292 1.50 -5.92 -25.39
C LEU A 292 2.02 -7.23 -24.76
N PRO A 293 2.63 -8.13 -25.57
CA PRO A 293 3.32 -9.28 -25.02
C PRO A 293 4.40 -8.89 -24.00
N ALA A 294 4.56 -9.68 -22.94
CA ALA A 294 5.59 -9.47 -21.91
C ALA A 294 7.03 -9.53 -22.46
N SER A 295 7.24 -10.31 -23.52
CA SER A 295 8.55 -10.44 -24.15
C SER A 295 8.49 -10.68 -25.66
N GLY A 296 9.55 -10.27 -26.36
CA GLY A 296 9.68 -10.51 -27.80
C GLY A 296 10.35 -9.37 -28.54
N ARG A 297 10.62 -9.58 -29.83
CA ARG A 297 11.02 -8.50 -30.74
C ARG A 297 9.79 -7.94 -31.41
N ALA A 298 9.66 -6.63 -31.36
CA ALA A 298 8.53 -5.89 -31.88
C ALA A 298 8.99 -4.91 -32.96
N GLU A 299 8.09 -4.59 -33.88
CA GLU A 299 8.26 -3.54 -34.87
C GLU A 299 7.00 -2.67 -34.89
N ILE A 300 7.16 -1.35 -34.80
CA ILE A 300 6.08 -0.39 -34.95
C ILE A 300 6.17 0.33 -36.30
N ARG A 301 5.03 0.52 -36.94
CA ARG A 301 4.86 1.33 -38.16
C ARG A 301 3.66 2.24 -38.00
N ILE A 302 3.77 3.51 -38.40
CA ILE A 302 2.60 4.41 -38.45
C ILE A 302 1.83 4.21 -39.75
N SER A 303 0.51 4.20 -39.66
CA SER A 303 -0.46 4.28 -40.76
C SER A 303 -1.39 5.48 -40.55
N GLY A 304 -2.04 5.96 -41.61
CA GLY A 304 -2.80 7.21 -41.60
C GLY A 304 -1.93 8.43 -41.95
N ASP A 305 -2.52 9.62 -41.83
CA ASP A 305 -1.89 10.87 -42.23
C ASP A 305 -1.19 11.56 -41.06
N LEU A 306 0.15 11.59 -41.12
CA LEU A 306 0.97 12.47 -40.28
C LEU A 306 1.31 13.77 -41.05
N PRO A 307 1.44 14.91 -40.35
CA PRO A 307 2.03 16.11 -40.93
C PRO A 307 3.42 15.83 -41.56
N PRO A 308 3.87 16.61 -42.58
CA PRO A 308 5.12 16.33 -43.29
C PRO A 308 6.40 16.30 -42.43
N GLU A 309 6.39 16.99 -41.28
CA GLU A 309 7.44 16.96 -40.25
C GLU A 309 6.93 16.34 -38.95
N GLY A 310 5.80 15.64 -39.00
CA GLY A 310 5.13 15.04 -37.86
C GLY A 310 5.90 13.84 -37.33
N ARG A 311 5.95 13.74 -36.00
CA ARG A 311 6.54 12.62 -35.26
C ARG A 311 5.47 11.81 -34.55
N ALA A 312 5.79 10.55 -34.31
CA ALA A 312 5.08 9.71 -33.36
C ALA A 312 6.06 9.17 -32.31
N VAL A 313 5.62 9.07 -31.07
CA VAL A 313 6.39 8.53 -29.96
C VAL A 313 5.57 7.48 -29.23
N LEU A 314 6.12 6.28 -29.12
CA LEU A 314 5.56 5.16 -28.38
C LEU A 314 6.22 5.09 -27.01
N GLY A 315 5.42 5.13 -25.95
CA GLY A 315 5.83 4.70 -24.62
C GLY A 315 5.49 3.21 -24.43
N VAL A 316 6.48 2.41 -24.03
CA VAL A 316 6.26 1.04 -23.59
C VAL A 316 6.31 1.01 -22.07
N TYR A 317 5.24 0.51 -21.46
CA TYR A 317 5.03 0.51 -20.03
C TYR A 317 4.97 -0.93 -19.50
N GLY A 318 5.49 -1.15 -18.31
CA GLY A 318 5.35 -2.39 -17.55
C GLY A 318 4.63 -2.12 -16.24
N GLN A 319 3.86 -3.10 -15.79
CA GLN A 319 3.43 -3.15 -14.40
C GLN A 319 4.66 -3.43 -13.53
N THR A 320 4.87 -2.64 -12.49
CA THR A 320 5.96 -2.84 -11.51
C THR A 320 5.35 -2.91 -10.13
N ASP A 321 5.95 -3.67 -9.21
CA ASP A 321 5.47 -3.89 -7.82
C ASP A 321 5.40 -2.62 -6.96
N ASP A 322 5.75 -1.45 -7.50
CA ASP A 322 5.59 -0.17 -6.81
C ASP A 322 4.10 0.16 -6.67
N ILE A 323 3.53 -0.39 -5.61
CA ILE A 323 2.25 0.03 -5.09
C ILE A 323 2.41 1.43 -4.49
N PRO A 324 1.60 2.42 -4.87
CA PRO A 324 1.57 3.18 -6.13
C PRO A 324 2.58 4.36 -6.17
N ALA A 325 3.36 4.52 -7.25
CA ALA A 325 4.25 5.70 -7.45
C ALA A 325 3.68 6.77 -8.41
N THR A 326 2.36 6.80 -8.65
CA THR A 326 1.71 7.94 -9.31
C THR A 326 0.59 8.46 -8.41
N PRO A 327 0.48 9.77 -8.17
CA PRO A 327 -0.70 10.30 -7.50
C PRO A 327 -1.94 9.96 -8.32
N LEU A 328 -2.86 9.18 -7.74
CA LEU A 328 -4.18 8.97 -8.31
C LEU A 328 -4.90 10.33 -8.45
N PRO A 329 -5.69 10.56 -9.51
CA PRO A 329 -6.49 11.77 -9.68
C PRO A 329 -7.36 12.03 -8.45
N ARG A 330 -7.63 13.30 -8.12
CA ARG A 330 -8.44 13.64 -6.95
C ARG A 330 -9.89 13.88 -7.36
N GLY A 331 -10.82 13.20 -6.69
CA GLY A 331 -12.22 13.60 -6.65
C GLY A 331 -12.99 12.76 -5.65
N ASP A 332 -14.06 13.34 -5.13
CA ASP A 332 -14.98 12.73 -4.18
C ASP A 332 -16.40 13.05 -4.66
N LEU A 333 -17.10 12.01 -5.08
CA LEU A 333 -18.54 12.01 -5.28
C LEU A 333 -19.18 11.18 -4.17
N THR A 334 -20.19 11.76 -3.55
CA THR A 334 -20.87 11.18 -2.36
C THR A 334 -22.14 10.41 -2.69
N ALA A 335 -22.55 10.35 -3.97
CA ALA A 335 -23.79 9.72 -4.38
C ALA A 335 -23.57 8.71 -5.50
N GLY A 336 -23.81 7.44 -5.19
CA GLY A 336 -23.77 6.35 -6.17
C GLY A 336 -24.88 6.42 -7.22
N LEU A 337 -24.76 5.56 -8.22
CA LEU A 337 -25.76 5.45 -9.29
C LEU A 337 -27.10 4.90 -8.75
N PRO A 338 -28.22 5.15 -9.45
CA PRO A 338 -29.49 4.50 -9.13
C PRO A 338 -29.34 2.97 -9.13
N VAL A 339 -29.89 2.31 -8.12
CA VAL A 339 -29.90 0.85 -7.98
C VAL A 339 -31.12 0.29 -8.73
N PRO A 340 -30.94 -0.67 -9.66
CA PRO A 340 -32.06 -1.35 -10.31
C PRO A 340 -33.00 -2.05 -9.31
N PRO A 341 -34.30 -2.18 -9.62
CA PRO A 341 -35.27 -2.81 -8.70
C PRO A 341 -35.03 -4.30 -8.46
N ASP A 342 -34.31 -4.96 -9.35
CA ASP A 342 -33.93 -6.38 -9.39
C ASP A 342 -32.45 -6.59 -9.05
N ALA A 343 -31.95 -5.79 -8.12
CA ALA A 343 -30.54 -5.81 -7.73
C ALA A 343 -30.36 -5.66 -6.22
N VAL A 344 -29.22 -6.14 -5.73
CA VAL A 344 -28.84 -6.11 -4.31
C VAL A 344 -27.58 -5.27 -4.17
N VAL A 345 -27.59 -4.32 -3.24
CA VAL A 345 -26.40 -3.54 -2.86
C VAL A 345 -25.59 -4.37 -1.88
N VAL A 346 -24.27 -4.40 -2.06
CA VAL A 346 -23.32 -4.99 -1.11
C VAL A 346 -22.92 -3.91 -0.11
N ASP A 347 -23.52 -3.92 1.08
CA ASP A 347 -23.33 -2.85 2.08
C ASP A 347 -23.14 -3.34 3.52
N GLU A 348 -23.12 -4.66 3.77
CA GLU A 348 -22.80 -5.15 5.10
C GLU A 348 -21.29 -4.99 5.35
N ALA A 349 -20.92 -4.33 6.44
CA ALA A 349 -19.52 -4.18 6.81
C ALA A 349 -18.89 -5.56 7.07
N GLY A 350 -17.81 -5.87 6.36
CA GLY A 350 -16.92 -6.98 6.66
C GLY A 350 -15.81 -6.55 7.62
N THR A 351 -15.10 -7.50 8.20
CA THR A 351 -13.91 -7.18 9.00
C THR A 351 -12.81 -6.66 8.07
N ALA A 352 -12.37 -5.42 8.26
CA ALA A 352 -11.30 -4.83 7.48
C ALA A 352 -9.95 -5.49 7.79
N SER A 353 -9.08 -5.66 6.79
CA SER A 353 -7.72 -6.18 7.00
C SER A 353 -6.80 -5.03 7.44
N PRO A 354 -6.21 -5.06 8.65
CA PRO A 354 -5.29 -4.02 9.13
C PRO A 354 -3.99 -3.85 8.33
N TYR A 355 -3.58 -4.85 7.55
CA TYR A 355 -2.39 -4.77 6.68
C TYR A 355 -2.76 -4.84 5.19
N GLY A 356 -4.06 -4.91 4.89
CA GLY A 356 -4.62 -4.90 3.55
C GLY A 356 -4.93 -3.49 3.03
N TRP A 357 -5.12 -3.41 1.71
CA TRP A 357 -5.34 -2.20 0.91
C TRP A 357 -6.75 -1.61 1.03
N GLY A 358 -7.39 -1.69 2.21
CA GLY A 358 -8.64 -0.96 2.46
C GLY A 358 -9.75 -1.65 3.27
N GLU A 359 -10.93 -1.07 3.17
CA GLU A 359 -12.17 -1.46 3.83
C GLU A 359 -12.89 -2.57 3.06
N ARG A 360 -13.67 -3.38 3.78
CA ARG A 360 -14.36 -4.56 3.25
C ARG A 360 -15.86 -4.45 3.44
N VAL A 361 -16.63 -4.76 2.40
CA VAL A 361 -18.07 -4.99 2.47
C VAL A 361 -18.41 -6.37 1.91
N VAL A 362 -19.39 -7.02 2.51
CA VAL A 362 -19.83 -8.37 2.17
C VAL A 362 -21.36 -8.43 2.10
N GLN A 363 -21.91 -9.29 1.24
CA GLN A 363 -23.35 -9.51 1.19
C GLN A 363 -23.66 -10.90 0.60
N PRO A 364 -24.36 -11.77 1.34
CA PRO A 364 -24.96 -12.95 0.73
C PRO A 364 -26.06 -12.56 -0.26
N VAL A 365 -26.05 -13.16 -1.44
CA VAL A 365 -27.02 -12.91 -2.51
C VAL A 365 -27.44 -14.22 -3.17
N GLU A 366 -28.61 -14.21 -3.79
CA GLU A 366 -29.11 -15.27 -4.66
C GLU A 366 -28.98 -14.80 -6.11
N LEU A 367 -27.99 -15.32 -6.84
CA LEU A 367 -27.79 -15.00 -8.25
C LEU A 367 -28.81 -15.71 -9.14
N SER A 368 -29.12 -15.11 -10.28
CA SER A 368 -29.81 -15.70 -11.43
C SER A 368 -28.82 -15.99 -12.57
N ALA A 369 -29.29 -16.65 -13.63
CA ALA A 369 -28.46 -16.96 -14.82
C ALA A 369 -27.94 -15.72 -15.58
N ASP A 370 -28.56 -14.55 -15.37
CA ASP A 370 -28.23 -13.27 -16.02
C ASP A 370 -27.58 -12.26 -15.07
N SER A 371 -27.16 -12.69 -13.87
CA SER A 371 -26.53 -11.81 -12.90
C SER A 371 -25.18 -11.25 -13.35
N THR A 372 -24.94 -9.97 -13.06
CA THR A 372 -23.65 -9.30 -13.21
C THR A 372 -23.30 -8.53 -11.93
N ILE A 373 -22.03 -8.17 -11.76
CA ILE A 373 -21.59 -7.29 -10.68
C ILE A 373 -21.32 -5.91 -11.27
N ARG A 374 -22.07 -4.90 -10.84
CA ARG A 374 -21.82 -3.50 -11.17
C ARG A 374 -21.10 -2.83 -10.02
N VAL A 375 -19.93 -2.26 -10.30
CA VAL A 375 -19.10 -1.53 -9.34
C VAL A 375 -19.11 -0.06 -9.75
N TRP A 376 -19.40 0.82 -8.81
CA TRP A 376 -19.28 2.27 -8.96
C TRP A 376 -18.39 2.79 -7.85
N SER A 377 -17.50 3.72 -8.17
CA SER A 377 -16.66 4.38 -7.18
C SER A 377 -16.71 5.90 -7.36
N GLY A 378 -17.09 6.59 -6.29
CA GLY A 378 -17.09 8.04 -6.17
C GLY A 378 -15.70 8.62 -5.86
N SER A 379 -14.70 7.78 -5.61
CA SER A 379 -13.30 8.19 -5.46
C SER A 379 -12.40 7.42 -6.42
N THR A 380 -11.18 7.90 -6.63
CA THR A 380 -10.12 7.09 -7.23
C THR A 380 -9.62 6.07 -6.22
N GLY A 381 -9.00 4.99 -6.70
CA GLY A 381 -8.50 3.90 -5.87
C GLY A 381 -8.48 2.58 -6.61
N ALA A 382 -8.27 1.50 -5.87
CA ALA A 382 -8.39 0.14 -6.37
C ALA A 382 -9.60 -0.54 -5.71
N VAL A 383 -10.35 -1.32 -6.49
CA VAL A 383 -11.48 -2.11 -5.99
C VAL A 383 -11.32 -3.56 -6.44
N SER A 384 -11.21 -4.48 -5.49
CA SER A 384 -11.39 -5.91 -5.75
C SER A 384 -12.84 -6.30 -5.47
N VAL A 385 -13.43 -7.12 -6.34
CA VAL A 385 -14.70 -7.78 -6.04
C VAL A 385 -14.55 -9.27 -6.25
N LEU A 386 -15.10 -10.05 -5.31
CA LEU A 386 -15.10 -11.49 -5.31
C LEU A 386 -16.53 -12.01 -5.20
N VAL A 387 -16.78 -13.14 -5.85
CA VAL A 387 -18.01 -13.93 -5.70
C VAL A 387 -17.59 -15.34 -5.30
N ASP A 388 -18.00 -15.78 -4.11
CA ASP A 388 -17.56 -17.04 -3.49
C ASP A 388 -16.02 -17.21 -3.45
N GLY A 389 -15.29 -16.10 -3.24
CA GLY A 389 -13.83 -16.08 -3.19
C GLY A 389 -13.15 -16.10 -4.56
N ILE A 390 -13.92 -16.12 -5.65
CA ILE A 390 -13.41 -15.97 -7.02
C ILE A 390 -13.42 -14.49 -7.39
N THR A 391 -12.25 -13.93 -7.68
CA THR A 391 -12.11 -12.54 -8.08
C THR A 391 -12.76 -12.28 -9.44
N VAL A 392 -13.84 -11.48 -9.47
CA VAL A 392 -14.54 -11.11 -10.72
C VAL A 392 -13.95 -9.87 -11.38
N THR A 393 -13.14 -9.12 -10.63
CA THR A 393 -12.29 -8.02 -11.13
C THR A 393 -10.94 -8.54 -11.65
N ASP A 394 -10.89 -9.77 -12.16
CA ASP A 394 -9.72 -10.42 -12.75
C ASP A 394 -9.82 -10.38 -14.28
N ASP A 395 -8.72 -10.02 -14.95
CA ASP A 395 -8.58 -10.03 -16.41
C ASP A 395 -7.70 -11.19 -16.92
N GLY A 396 -7.40 -12.14 -16.02
CA GLY A 396 -6.57 -13.32 -16.26
C GLY A 396 -5.14 -13.18 -15.73
N ASP A 397 -4.74 -12.02 -15.19
CA ASP A 397 -3.39 -11.82 -14.65
C ASP A 397 -3.10 -12.69 -13.42
N LEU A 398 -4.14 -13.04 -12.66
CA LEU A 398 -4.03 -13.91 -11.49
C LEU A 398 -3.54 -15.34 -11.84
N GLU A 399 -3.62 -15.76 -13.11
CA GLU A 399 -3.10 -17.05 -13.55
C GLU A 399 -1.57 -17.15 -13.31
N ALA A 400 -0.84 -16.04 -13.37
CA ALA A 400 0.60 -16.01 -13.09
C ALA A 400 0.92 -16.47 -11.66
N TRP A 401 0.08 -16.06 -10.70
CA TRP A 401 0.22 -16.43 -9.30
C TRP A 401 -0.07 -17.91 -9.05
N ALA A 402 -0.89 -18.54 -9.90
CA ALA A 402 -1.18 -19.97 -9.85
C ALA A 402 -0.14 -20.82 -10.60
N GLY A 403 0.98 -20.21 -11.03
CA GLY A 403 2.03 -20.87 -11.82
C GLY A 403 1.66 -21.10 -13.29
N GLY A 404 0.54 -20.53 -13.75
CA GLY A 404 0.11 -20.54 -15.14
C GLY A 404 0.76 -19.42 -15.96
N ARG A 405 0.21 -19.15 -17.14
CA ARG A 405 0.73 -18.10 -18.04
C ARG A 405 -0.41 -17.21 -18.51
N PRO A 406 -0.54 -15.98 -17.98
CA PRO A 406 -1.62 -15.08 -18.38
C PRO A 406 -1.56 -14.82 -19.89
N ASP A 407 -2.71 -14.81 -20.56
CA ASP A 407 -2.79 -14.33 -21.95
C ASP A 407 -2.87 -12.81 -21.93
N TRP A 408 -1.80 -12.16 -22.37
CA TRP A 408 -1.72 -10.71 -22.46
C TRP A 408 -2.84 -10.08 -23.31
N ARG A 409 -3.53 -10.86 -24.15
CA ARG A 409 -4.66 -10.36 -24.97
C ARG A 409 -5.92 -10.05 -24.16
N ASP A 410 -6.08 -10.71 -23.02
CA ASP A 410 -7.25 -10.54 -22.17
C ASP A 410 -7.03 -9.42 -21.13
N GLN A 411 -5.79 -8.95 -21.01
CA GLN A 411 -5.36 -7.90 -20.08
C GLN A 411 -5.97 -6.54 -20.39
N GLN A 412 -6.43 -5.86 -19.35
CA GLN A 412 -7.12 -4.58 -19.45
C GLN A 412 -6.32 -3.49 -18.74
N PRO A 413 -6.25 -2.27 -19.28
CA PRO A 413 -5.37 -1.22 -18.77
C PRO A 413 -5.76 -0.68 -17.37
N ASP A 414 -7.02 -0.89 -16.99
CA ASP A 414 -7.61 -0.53 -15.71
C ASP A 414 -7.97 -1.74 -14.83
N VAL A 415 -7.47 -2.94 -15.14
CA VAL A 415 -7.57 -4.12 -14.24
C VAL A 415 -6.17 -4.65 -13.95
N ARG A 416 -5.85 -4.87 -12.68
CA ARG A 416 -4.51 -5.33 -12.22
C ARG A 416 -4.56 -6.10 -10.92
N ASP A 417 -3.90 -7.25 -10.89
CA ASP A 417 -3.83 -8.19 -9.78
C ASP A 417 -5.22 -8.46 -9.20
N GLY A 418 -6.21 -8.68 -10.08
CA GLY A 418 -7.59 -8.85 -9.67
C GLY A 418 -8.28 -7.60 -9.09
N ARG A 419 -7.77 -6.39 -9.36
CA ARG A 419 -8.34 -5.10 -8.93
C ARG A 419 -8.75 -4.24 -10.10
N TRP A 420 -9.89 -3.59 -10.01
CA TRP A 420 -10.26 -2.50 -10.89
C TRP A 420 -9.61 -1.19 -10.41
N MET A 421 -8.80 -0.57 -11.27
CA MET A 421 -8.14 0.70 -11.05
C MET A 421 -9.06 1.86 -11.46
N VAL A 422 -9.63 2.55 -10.47
CA VAL A 422 -10.54 3.67 -10.70
C VAL A 422 -9.73 4.95 -10.92
N TYR A 423 -9.56 5.33 -12.19
CA TYR A 423 -8.85 6.56 -12.56
C TYR A 423 -9.74 7.81 -12.48
N VAL A 424 -11.02 7.68 -12.79
CA VAL A 424 -11.96 8.81 -12.80
C VAL A 424 -13.10 8.57 -11.80
N PRO A 425 -13.24 9.43 -10.77
CA PRO A 425 -14.35 9.38 -9.82
C PRO A 425 -15.71 9.43 -10.50
N GLY A 426 -16.68 8.71 -9.95
CA GLY A 426 -18.06 8.66 -10.44
C GLY A 426 -18.29 7.70 -11.59
N THR A 427 -17.26 6.96 -12.01
CA THR A 427 -17.38 5.92 -13.04
C THR A 427 -17.98 4.64 -12.46
N ALA A 428 -18.64 3.89 -13.33
CA ALA A 428 -19.10 2.55 -13.02
C ALA A 428 -18.65 1.57 -14.11
N ARG A 429 -18.47 0.33 -13.68
CA ARG A 429 -18.06 -0.77 -14.52
C ARG A 429 -18.87 -2.01 -14.17
N GLU A 430 -19.21 -2.79 -15.17
CA GLU A 430 -19.87 -4.08 -15.00
C GLU A 430 -18.87 -5.20 -15.24
N PHE A 431 -18.83 -6.16 -14.31
CA PHE A 431 -18.01 -7.35 -14.37
C PHE A 431 -18.94 -8.57 -14.53
N PRO A 432 -18.67 -9.45 -15.51
CA PRO A 432 -19.42 -10.68 -15.65
C PRO A 432 -19.12 -11.61 -14.47
N VAL A 433 -20.14 -12.30 -13.98
CA VAL A 433 -19.94 -13.40 -13.02
C VAL A 433 -19.47 -14.65 -13.79
N PRO A 434 -18.46 -15.39 -13.31
CA PRO A 434 -18.03 -16.64 -13.92
C PRO A 434 -19.19 -17.62 -14.18
N GLU A 435 -19.19 -18.27 -15.35
CA GLU A 435 -20.29 -19.17 -15.76
C GLU A 435 -20.51 -20.35 -14.79
N ASP A 436 -19.45 -20.79 -14.12
CA ASP A 436 -19.49 -21.85 -13.11
C ASP A 436 -20.13 -21.40 -11.79
N LEU A 437 -20.26 -20.10 -11.55
CA LEU A 437 -20.99 -19.50 -10.43
C LEU A 437 -22.44 -19.15 -10.78
N LEU A 438 -22.80 -19.09 -12.06
CA LEU A 438 -24.17 -18.80 -12.47
C LEU A 438 -25.05 -20.06 -12.43
N PRO A 439 -26.29 -19.98 -11.90
CA PRO A 439 -27.25 -21.08 -11.97
C PRO A 439 -27.82 -21.25 -13.40
N GLY A 440 -28.54 -22.36 -13.64
CA GLY A 440 -29.28 -22.54 -14.88
C GLY A 440 -30.48 -21.59 -15.00
N ASP A 441 -31.05 -21.47 -16.21
CA ASP A 441 -32.22 -20.62 -16.47
C ASP A 441 -33.39 -20.93 -15.52
N GLY A 442 -33.81 -19.92 -14.75
CA GLY A 442 -34.92 -20.03 -13.78
C GLY A 442 -34.56 -20.68 -12.45
N GLU A 443 -33.29 -21.03 -12.24
CA GLU A 443 -32.73 -21.44 -10.96
C GLU A 443 -32.08 -20.25 -10.24
N GLN A 444 -31.85 -20.39 -8.94
CA GLN A 444 -31.10 -19.44 -8.11
C GLN A 444 -29.95 -20.15 -7.43
N ARG A 445 -28.85 -19.43 -7.21
CA ARG A 445 -27.70 -19.92 -6.45
C ARG A 445 -27.33 -18.93 -5.36
N SER A 446 -27.26 -19.41 -4.13
CA SER A 446 -26.70 -18.68 -3.00
C SER A 446 -25.19 -18.52 -3.18
N VAL A 447 -24.72 -17.28 -3.15
CA VAL A 447 -23.30 -16.91 -3.16
C VAL A 447 -23.05 -15.78 -2.15
N VAL A 448 -21.79 -15.49 -1.86
CA VAL A 448 -21.38 -14.27 -1.15
C VAL A 448 -20.61 -13.38 -2.10
N VAL A 449 -21.03 -12.11 -2.20
CA VAL A 449 -20.27 -11.07 -2.86
C VAL A 449 -19.46 -10.31 -1.81
N GLU A 450 -18.16 -10.23 -2.01
CA GLU A 450 -17.22 -9.47 -1.18
C GLU A 450 -16.58 -8.38 -2.04
N ALA A 451 -16.46 -7.17 -1.50
CA ALA A 451 -15.69 -6.11 -2.12
C ALA A 451 -14.69 -5.50 -1.14
N VAL A 452 -13.48 -5.25 -1.63
CA VAL A 452 -12.37 -4.64 -0.89
C VAL A 452 -11.90 -3.41 -1.66
N ALA A 453 -11.81 -2.26 -0.98
CA ALA A 453 -11.36 -1.00 -1.57
C ALA A 453 -10.73 -0.10 -0.52
N ASP A 454 -9.82 0.80 -0.91
CA ASP A 454 -9.14 1.75 0.00
C ASP A 454 -10.11 2.47 0.96
N SER A 455 -11.33 2.77 0.48
CA SER A 455 -12.45 3.26 1.27
C SER A 455 -13.78 2.76 0.69
N THR A 456 -14.72 2.42 1.56
CA THR A 456 -16.09 2.02 1.19
C THR A 456 -17.10 3.19 1.26
N ASP A 457 -16.70 4.34 1.80
CA ASP A 457 -17.57 5.52 1.95
C ASP A 457 -18.10 6.07 0.61
N HIS A 458 -17.36 5.82 -0.46
CA HIS A 458 -17.67 6.25 -1.83
C HIS A 458 -17.83 5.06 -2.78
N LEU A 459 -18.04 3.85 -2.27
CA LEU A 459 -18.17 2.65 -3.07
C LEU A 459 -19.65 2.23 -3.16
N GLN A 460 -20.08 1.81 -4.34
CA GLN A 460 -21.34 1.10 -4.52
C GLN A 460 -21.10 -0.14 -5.36
N VAL A 461 -21.21 -1.31 -4.74
CA VAL A 461 -21.20 -2.61 -5.44
C VAL A 461 -22.63 -3.15 -5.48
N VAL A 462 -23.07 -3.58 -6.65
CA VAL A 462 -24.43 -4.06 -6.88
C VAL A 462 -24.40 -5.37 -7.66
N ALA A 463 -24.98 -6.42 -7.09
CA ALA A 463 -25.31 -7.64 -7.82
C ALA A 463 -26.64 -7.44 -8.56
N THR A 464 -26.61 -7.45 -9.90
CA THR A 464 -27.80 -7.30 -10.75
C THR A 464 -28.45 -8.66 -11.00
N GLY A 465 -29.75 -8.66 -11.34
CA GLY A 465 -30.52 -9.90 -11.51
C GLY A 465 -30.65 -10.74 -10.22
N ALA A 466 -30.25 -10.18 -9.07
CA ALA A 466 -30.08 -10.94 -7.83
C ALA A 466 -31.19 -10.62 -6.81
N ALA A 467 -31.39 -11.56 -5.88
CA ALA A 467 -32.18 -11.33 -4.67
C ALA A 467 -31.30 -11.35 -3.43
N ALA A 468 -31.69 -10.64 -2.37
CA ALA A 468 -30.93 -10.63 -1.12
C ALA A 468 -30.94 -12.02 -0.48
N GLY A 469 -29.76 -12.53 -0.15
CA GLY A 469 -29.58 -13.76 0.61
C GLY A 469 -29.74 -13.52 2.11
N THR A 470 -29.68 -14.58 2.90
CA THR A 470 -29.73 -14.49 4.37
C THR A 470 -28.39 -14.89 4.98
N SER A 471 -27.75 -13.99 5.73
CA SER A 471 -26.60 -14.30 6.59
C SER A 471 -27.05 -14.82 7.96
N ASP A 472 -26.46 -15.91 8.47
CA ASP A 472 -26.59 -16.26 9.89
C ASP A 472 -25.56 -15.49 10.72
N ARG A 473 -26.00 -14.55 11.56
CA ARG A 473 -25.12 -13.77 12.45
C ARG A 473 -25.14 -14.25 13.90
N SER A 474 -25.60 -15.47 14.13
CA SER A 474 -25.63 -16.03 15.48
C SER A 474 -24.21 -16.10 16.06
N PRO A 475 -24.03 -15.79 17.36
CA PRO A 475 -22.75 -15.96 18.02
C PRO A 475 -22.22 -17.39 17.89
N VAL A 476 -20.91 -17.53 17.73
CA VAL A 476 -20.24 -18.81 17.54
C VAL A 476 -19.77 -19.35 18.89
N ALA A 477 -20.21 -20.56 19.24
CA ALA A 477 -19.77 -21.26 20.44
C ALA A 477 -18.39 -21.90 20.24
N ARG A 478 -17.65 -22.09 21.34
CA ARG A 478 -16.43 -22.89 21.33
C ARG A 478 -16.70 -24.29 20.79
N THR A 479 -15.75 -24.80 20.03
CA THR A 479 -15.76 -26.16 19.46
C THR A 479 -14.52 -26.93 19.93
N ASP A 480 -14.56 -28.26 19.75
CA ASP A 480 -13.38 -29.10 19.93
C ASP A 480 -12.54 -29.09 18.64
N ALA A 481 -11.23 -28.98 18.78
CA ALA A 481 -10.29 -28.94 17.65
C ALA A 481 -9.29 -30.10 17.72
N PRO A 482 -9.72 -31.37 17.55
CA PRO A 482 -8.87 -32.54 17.74
C PRO A 482 -7.71 -32.63 16.74
N ASP A 483 -7.85 -31.99 15.57
CA ASP A 483 -6.84 -31.96 14.51
C ASP A 483 -5.94 -30.72 14.56
N ALA A 484 -6.14 -29.81 15.53
CA ALA A 484 -5.28 -28.67 15.75
C ALA A 484 -4.09 -29.04 16.65
N PRO A 485 -2.89 -28.50 16.41
CA PRO A 485 -1.75 -28.80 17.24
C PRO A 485 -1.94 -28.24 18.65
N GLU A 486 -1.79 -29.08 19.68
CA GLU A 486 -1.94 -28.65 21.07
C GLU A 486 -0.84 -27.66 21.48
N TYR A 487 0.40 -27.89 21.01
CA TYR A 487 1.56 -27.04 21.26
C TYR A 487 2.22 -26.64 19.94
N VAL A 488 2.50 -25.34 19.80
CA VAL A 488 3.16 -24.78 18.61
C VAL A 488 4.00 -23.58 19.03
N SER A 489 5.28 -23.55 18.64
CA SER A 489 6.18 -22.39 18.77
C SER A 489 6.09 -21.63 20.11
N GLY A 490 6.17 -22.37 21.23
CA GLY A 490 6.11 -21.79 22.59
C GLY A 490 4.72 -21.47 23.12
N HIS A 491 3.66 -21.83 22.41
CA HIS A 491 2.27 -21.59 22.81
C HIS A 491 1.47 -22.88 22.94
N ARG A 492 0.37 -22.82 23.70
CA ARG A 492 -0.57 -23.92 23.90
C ARG A 492 -1.99 -23.51 23.49
N LEU A 493 -2.68 -24.40 22.78
CA LEU A 493 -4.07 -24.23 22.38
C LEU A 493 -4.98 -24.15 23.61
N VAL A 494 -5.82 -23.12 23.68
CA VAL A 494 -6.75 -22.90 24.80
C VAL A 494 -8.22 -22.85 24.40
N ALA A 495 -8.51 -22.54 23.13
CA ALA A 495 -9.86 -22.50 22.59
C ALA A 495 -9.86 -22.58 21.05
N ALA A 496 -11.01 -22.99 20.50
CA ALA A 496 -11.24 -23.01 19.06
C ALA A 496 -12.72 -22.72 18.73
N TRP A 497 -12.98 -22.23 17.51
CA TRP A 497 -14.33 -21.93 17.00
C TRP A 497 -14.44 -22.31 15.51
N ASP A 498 -15.57 -22.91 15.13
CA ASP A 498 -15.91 -23.17 13.73
C ASP A 498 -16.54 -21.91 13.12
N LEU A 499 -15.82 -21.25 12.22
CA LEU A 499 -16.28 -20.07 11.50
C LEU A 499 -16.81 -20.46 10.11
N PRO A 500 -18.07 -20.13 9.78
CA PRO A 500 -18.55 -20.24 8.41
C PRO A 500 -17.71 -19.41 7.44
N MET A 501 -17.42 -19.98 6.27
CA MET A 501 -16.66 -19.34 5.19
C MET A 501 -17.55 -18.39 4.38
N ASP A 502 -18.22 -17.44 5.01
CA ASP A 502 -19.16 -16.54 4.34
C ASP A 502 -18.81 -15.05 4.49
N GLY A 503 -17.62 -14.73 5.02
CA GLY A 503 -17.17 -13.34 5.20
C GLY A 503 -17.90 -12.56 6.30
N VAL A 504 -18.92 -13.15 6.93
CA VAL A 504 -19.79 -12.45 7.89
C VAL A 504 -19.18 -12.50 9.28
N GLU A 505 -19.11 -11.34 9.90
CA GLU A 505 -18.60 -11.19 11.25
C GLU A 505 -19.57 -11.71 12.32
N ARG A 506 -19.05 -12.45 13.30
CA ARG A 506 -19.82 -13.07 14.39
C ARG A 506 -19.15 -12.90 15.74
N GLU A 507 -19.95 -12.70 16.77
CA GLU A 507 -19.49 -12.70 18.17
C GLU A 507 -18.92 -14.08 18.52
N LEU A 508 -17.75 -14.10 19.17
CA LEU A 508 -17.17 -15.30 19.75
C LEU A 508 -17.67 -15.45 21.18
N LEU A 509 -18.32 -16.58 21.49
CA LEU A 509 -18.73 -16.87 22.86
C LEU A 509 -17.55 -17.40 23.67
N GLU A 510 -17.46 -16.88 24.90
CA GLU A 510 -16.44 -17.26 25.89
C GLU A 510 -15.00 -17.13 25.36
N PRO A 511 -14.54 -15.99 24.81
CA PRO A 511 -13.13 -15.87 24.41
C PRO A 511 -12.18 -15.93 25.62
N PRO A 512 -10.89 -16.28 25.43
CA PRO A 512 -9.89 -16.22 26.49
C PRO A 512 -9.73 -14.78 27.01
N GLU A 513 -9.53 -14.63 28.33
CA GLU A 513 -9.41 -13.33 29.00
C GLU A 513 -8.02 -12.66 28.81
N ARG A 514 -7.05 -13.38 28.25
CA ARG A 514 -5.65 -12.98 28.18
C ARG A 514 -5.36 -12.08 26.97
N ALA A 515 -4.78 -10.91 27.24
CA ALA A 515 -4.38 -9.95 26.21
C ALA A 515 -3.23 -10.43 25.32
N ASP A 516 -2.42 -11.39 25.78
CA ASP A 516 -1.31 -12.03 25.07
C ASP A 516 -1.73 -13.27 24.27
N THR A 517 -3.04 -13.44 24.02
CA THR A 517 -3.54 -14.53 23.18
C THR A 517 -3.12 -14.33 21.72
N THR A 518 -2.50 -15.37 21.16
CA THR A 518 -2.12 -15.46 19.75
C THR A 518 -3.20 -16.22 18.98
N TRP A 519 -3.59 -15.71 17.82
CA TRP A 519 -4.69 -16.25 17.02
C TRP A 519 -4.18 -16.77 15.68
N ALA A 520 -4.74 -17.89 15.22
CA ALA A 520 -4.52 -18.41 13.87
C ALA A 520 -5.86 -18.83 13.26
N LEU A 521 -6.02 -18.61 11.96
CA LEU A 521 -7.18 -19.09 11.22
C LEU A 521 -6.76 -20.26 10.33
N ARG A 522 -7.23 -21.46 10.65
CA ARG A 522 -7.00 -22.62 9.81
C ARG A 522 -8.13 -22.75 8.79
N VAL A 523 -7.81 -22.72 7.50
CA VAL A 523 -8.77 -22.87 6.42
C VAL A 523 -8.55 -24.22 5.73
N PRO A 524 -9.60 -24.99 5.41
CA PRO A 524 -9.44 -26.20 4.62
C PRO A 524 -8.75 -25.90 3.29
N GLU A 525 -7.80 -26.75 2.89
CA GLU A 525 -7.16 -26.62 1.58
C GLU A 525 -8.22 -26.71 0.47
N PRO A 526 -8.34 -25.71 -0.41
CA PRO A 526 -9.37 -25.73 -1.44
C PRO A 526 -9.07 -26.83 -2.48
N GLU A 527 -9.95 -27.84 -2.57
CA GLU A 527 -9.82 -28.90 -3.58
C GLU A 527 -9.89 -28.30 -4.99
N GLY A 528 -8.77 -28.33 -5.73
CA GLY A 528 -8.72 -27.89 -7.12
C GLY A 528 -8.79 -26.37 -7.32
N ALA A 529 -8.50 -25.58 -6.28
CA ALA A 529 -8.37 -24.13 -6.42
C ALA A 529 -7.37 -23.79 -7.53
N ARG A 530 -7.89 -23.18 -8.60
CA ARG A 530 -7.11 -22.46 -9.60
C ARG A 530 -6.72 -21.06 -9.12
N GLY A 531 -7.10 -20.66 -7.90
CA GLY A 531 -6.71 -19.39 -7.31
C GLY A 531 -5.44 -19.56 -6.51
N ALA A 532 -4.40 -18.86 -6.93
CA ALA A 532 -3.26 -18.62 -6.07
C ALA A 532 -3.73 -18.04 -4.73
N TRP A 533 -2.97 -18.28 -3.67
CA TRP A 533 -2.99 -17.41 -2.51
C TRP A 533 -2.85 -15.97 -3.02
N LEU A 534 -3.90 -15.17 -2.87
CA LEU A 534 -3.86 -13.75 -3.16
C LEU A 534 -3.56 -13.05 -1.84
N PRO A 535 -2.40 -12.39 -1.69
CA PRO A 535 -2.02 -11.70 -0.46
C PRO A 535 -3.02 -10.63 0.02
N PHE A 536 -4.09 -10.36 -0.73
CA PHE A 536 -4.94 -9.19 -0.59
C PHE A 536 -6.39 -9.50 -0.20
N VAL A 537 -6.87 -10.75 -0.34
CA VAL A 537 -8.33 -11.06 -0.30
C VAL A 537 -8.69 -12.37 0.37
N THR A 538 -7.74 -13.23 0.73
CA THR A 538 -8.04 -14.53 1.37
C THR A 538 -7.86 -14.54 2.89
N GLU A 539 -7.88 -13.38 3.54
CA GLU A 539 -7.63 -13.26 4.98
C GLU A 539 -8.93 -13.18 5.80
N GLY A 540 -8.93 -13.83 6.96
CA GLY A 540 -9.95 -13.60 7.99
C GLY A 540 -9.61 -12.40 8.86
N GLY A 541 -10.53 -12.04 9.75
CA GLY A 541 -10.33 -10.90 10.65
C GLY A 541 -10.86 -11.15 12.05
N LEU A 542 -10.23 -10.50 13.02
CA LEU A 542 -10.66 -10.45 14.41
C LEU A 542 -10.84 -8.97 14.81
N ARG A 543 -11.94 -8.66 15.49
CA ARG A 543 -12.28 -7.32 15.96
C ARG A 543 -12.57 -7.33 17.46
N ASP A 544 -12.03 -6.37 18.18
CA ASP A 544 -12.36 -6.08 19.59
C ASP A 544 -12.67 -4.58 19.72
N GLY A 545 -13.96 -4.23 19.70
CA GLY A 545 -14.38 -2.83 19.63
C GLY A 545 -13.85 -2.10 18.39
N GLU A 546 -12.92 -1.16 18.60
CA GLU A 546 -12.23 -0.36 17.56
C GLU A 546 -10.90 -0.97 17.08
N TRP A 547 -10.48 -2.07 17.71
CA TRP A 547 -9.24 -2.78 17.40
C TRP A 547 -9.51 -3.89 16.40
N LEU A 548 -8.63 -4.02 15.41
CA LEU A 548 -8.69 -4.99 14.34
C LEU A 548 -7.37 -5.76 14.27
N ARG A 549 -7.47 -7.04 13.90
CA ARG A 549 -6.34 -7.92 13.65
C ARG A 549 -6.62 -8.79 12.44
N THR A 550 -5.66 -8.84 11.50
CA THR A 550 -5.69 -9.77 10.38
C THR A 550 -5.37 -11.17 10.87
N LEU A 551 -6.10 -12.16 10.35
CA LEU A 551 -5.80 -13.56 10.57
C LEU A 551 -5.29 -14.17 9.26
N TRP A 552 -3.97 -14.40 9.22
CA TRP A 552 -3.33 -15.17 8.15
C TRP A 552 -3.91 -16.58 8.10
N THR A 553 -4.10 -17.08 6.88
CA THR A 553 -4.68 -18.40 6.65
C THR A 553 -3.60 -19.48 6.72
N ALA A 554 -3.85 -20.47 7.58
CA ALA A 554 -3.06 -21.69 7.69
C ALA A 554 -3.81 -22.85 7.02
N TYR A 555 -3.19 -23.56 6.08
CA TYR A 555 -3.84 -24.70 5.42
C TYR A 555 -3.54 -26.03 6.12
N SER A 556 -2.39 -26.10 6.78
CA SER A 556 -1.93 -27.26 7.55
C SER A 556 -1.62 -26.92 9.02
N ALA A 557 -1.44 -27.94 9.85
CA ALA A 557 -1.03 -27.76 11.25
C ALA A 557 0.38 -27.14 11.37
N SER A 558 1.28 -27.41 10.42
CA SER A 558 2.59 -26.75 10.35
C SER A 558 2.47 -25.27 10.00
N ASP A 559 1.52 -24.89 9.14
CA ASP A 559 1.33 -23.49 8.73
C ASP A 559 0.82 -22.61 9.87
N VAL A 560 0.18 -23.18 10.89
CA VAL A 560 -0.17 -22.46 12.13
C VAL A 560 1.09 -21.86 12.77
N SER A 561 2.23 -22.55 12.69
CA SER A 561 3.51 -22.00 13.16
C SER A 561 4.02 -20.87 12.28
N SER A 562 3.87 -20.94 10.95
CA SER A 562 4.25 -19.84 10.04
C SER A 562 3.43 -18.61 10.35
N ALA A 563 2.12 -18.79 10.51
CA ALA A 563 1.18 -17.72 10.86
C ALA A 563 1.54 -17.02 12.17
N PHE A 564 2.35 -17.61 13.06
CA PHE A 564 2.84 -16.97 14.29
C PHE A 564 4.15 -16.21 14.09
N GLN A 565 5.00 -16.69 13.19
CA GLN A 565 6.27 -16.03 12.85
C GLN A 565 6.02 -14.79 11.98
N ASP A 566 5.04 -14.86 11.09
CA ASP A 566 4.64 -13.75 10.20
C ASP A 566 3.87 -12.64 10.94
N LEU A 567 3.47 -12.84 12.20
CA LEU A 567 2.83 -11.81 13.03
C LEU A 567 3.74 -10.59 13.27
N GLY A 568 5.06 -10.74 13.17
CA GLY A 568 5.99 -9.62 13.28
C GLY A 568 5.89 -8.59 12.14
N TRP A 569 5.23 -8.94 11.03
CA TRP A 569 5.06 -8.09 9.85
C TRP A 569 3.65 -7.51 9.72
N GLY A 570 2.70 -8.02 10.52
CA GLY A 570 1.29 -7.96 10.16
C GLY A 570 0.31 -8.46 11.23
N GLY A 571 0.74 -8.65 12.48
CA GLY A 571 0.00 -9.42 13.47
C GLY A 571 -0.48 -8.64 14.69
N ASP A 572 -0.09 -7.38 14.82
CA ASP A 572 -0.46 -6.58 15.98
C ASP A 572 -1.89 -6.04 15.87
N TRP A 573 -2.47 -5.77 17.02
CA TRP A 573 -3.75 -5.09 17.11
C TRP A 573 -3.60 -3.67 16.58
N VAL A 574 -4.43 -3.33 15.61
CA VAL A 574 -4.44 -2.01 15.01
C VAL A 574 -5.72 -1.28 15.38
N LYS A 575 -5.60 -0.05 15.85
CA LYS A 575 -6.74 0.79 16.17
C LYS A 575 -7.17 1.59 14.94
N ARG A 576 -8.49 1.62 14.70
CA ARG A 576 -9.09 2.40 13.62
C ARG A 576 -9.82 3.62 14.16
N GLU A 577 -9.36 4.82 13.77
CA GLU A 577 -10.09 6.07 14.04
C GLU A 577 -10.37 6.81 12.72
N GLY A 578 -11.66 7.05 12.42
CA GLY A 578 -12.07 7.84 11.25
C GLY A 578 -11.64 7.27 9.89
N GLY A 579 -11.70 5.94 9.72
CA GLY A 579 -11.31 5.27 8.48
C GLY A 579 -9.79 5.10 8.30
N ARG A 580 -8.97 5.50 9.29
CA ARG A 580 -7.51 5.35 9.22
C ARG A 580 -6.98 4.40 10.30
N ILE A 581 -5.98 3.62 9.90
CA ILE A 581 -5.11 2.85 10.78
C ILE A 581 -4.23 3.85 11.55
N ILE A 582 -4.29 3.81 12.88
CA ILE A 582 -3.32 4.47 13.73
C ILE A 582 -2.32 3.40 14.15
N GLU A 583 -1.14 3.41 13.52
CA GLU A 583 -0.01 2.62 14.01
C GLU A 583 0.28 3.04 15.46
N SER A 584 0.39 2.06 16.35
CA SER A 584 0.74 2.29 17.75
C SER A 584 2.03 3.12 17.82
N ASP A 585 2.07 4.11 18.70
CA ASP A 585 3.31 4.84 18.91
C ASP A 585 4.44 3.90 19.37
N GLU A 586 5.70 4.31 19.18
CA GLU A 586 6.92 3.57 19.54
C GLU A 586 7.01 3.16 21.04
N SER A 587 5.96 3.37 21.84
CA SER A 587 5.93 3.13 23.28
C SER A 587 5.62 1.68 23.67
N GLY A 588 5.07 0.86 22.77
CA GLY A 588 4.75 -0.54 23.02
C GLY A 588 3.58 -0.71 24.01
N GLN A 589 2.58 -1.48 23.62
CA GLN A 589 1.31 -1.72 24.33
C GLN A 589 0.30 -0.57 24.34
N GLU A 590 -0.41 -0.41 23.23
CA GLU A 590 -1.85 -0.17 23.31
C GLU A 590 -2.52 -1.30 22.51
N GLY A 591 -2.91 -2.38 23.20
CA GLY A 591 -3.85 -3.37 22.66
C GLY A 591 -5.24 -3.12 23.28
N PRO A 592 -6.27 -3.88 22.89
CA PRO A 592 -7.57 -3.77 23.54
C PRO A 592 -7.46 -3.98 25.05
N THR A 593 -8.02 -3.04 25.82
CA THR A 593 -8.08 -3.11 27.29
C THR A 593 -9.53 -3.19 27.75
N GLY A 594 -9.96 -4.30 28.34
CA GLY A 594 -11.35 -4.46 28.81
C GLY A 594 -11.78 -5.92 28.89
N GLU A 595 -13.08 -6.14 29.15
CA GLU A 595 -13.70 -7.43 28.86
C GLU A 595 -13.76 -7.59 27.34
N PRO A 596 -13.24 -8.70 26.77
CA PRO A 596 -13.16 -8.88 25.32
C PRO A 596 -14.56 -8.96 24.70
N ASP A 597 -14.84 -8.08 23.72
CA ASP A 597 -16.02 -8.13 22.85
C ASP A 597 -15.57 -8.59 21.46
N LEU A 598 -15.14 -9.85 21.40
CA LEU A 598 -14.44 -10.38 20.25
C LEU A 598 -15.41 -10.86 19.17
N HIS A 599 -15.18 -10.35 17.97
CA HIS A 599 -15.87 -10.75 16.77
C HIS A 599 -14.89 -11.27 15.73
N ALA A 600 -15.26 -12.33 15.02
CA ALA A 600 -14.40 -12.90 13.98
C ALA A 600 -15.17 -13.16 12.68
N SER A 601 -14.42 -13.15 11.57
CA SER A 601 -14.87 -13.58 10.25
C SER A 601 -13.81 -14.44 9.59
N ALA A 602 -14.25 -15.44 8.82
CA ALA A 602 -13.39 -16.17 7.88
C ALA A 602 -13.58 -15.60 6.47
N PRO A 603 -12.66 -15.87 5.52
CA PRO A 603 -12.82 -15.46 4.13
C PRO A 603 -14.16 -15.90 3.51
N ALA A 604 -14.70 -15.12 2.57
CA ALA A 604 -15.94 -15.45 1.88
C ALA A 604 -15.70 -16.51 0.80
N SER A 605 -15.93 -17.78 1.13
CA SER A 605 -15.90 -18.91 0.20
C SER A 605 -16.95 -19.95 0.60
N PRO A 606 -18.25 -19.60 0.51
CA PRO A 606 -19.32 -20.45 1.00
C PRO A 606 -19.39 -21.75 0.18
N GLY A 607 -19.74 -22.85 0.84
CA GLY A 607 -19.67 -24.20 0.26
C GLY A 607 -18.36 -24.94 0.56
N HIS A 608 -17.32 -24.24 1.01
CA HIS A 608 -16.16 -24.87 1.65
C HIS A 608 -16.50 -25.31 3.08
N PRO A 609 -15.81 -26.33 3.64
CA PRO A 609 -15.94 -26.64 5.06
C PRO A 609 -15.61 -25.40 5.92
N PRO A 610 -16.19 -25.28 7.13
CA PRO A 610 -15.89 -24.16 8.02
C PRO A 610 -14.39 -24.02 8.28
N ALA A 611 -13.94 -22.77 8.43
CA ALA A 611 -12.62 -22.49 8.95
C ALA A 611 -12.60 -22.69 10.47
N LEU A 612 -11.42 -22.97 10.99
CA LEU A 612 -11.21 -23.19 12.41
C LEU A 612 -10.35 -22.04 12.96
N LEU A 613 -10.97 -21.16 13.74
CA LEU A 613 -10.25 -20.14 14.49
C LEU A 613 -9.64 -20.76 15.73
N LEU A 614 -8.34 -20.56 15.94
CA LEU A 614 -7.58 -21.14 17.05
C LEU A 614 -7.01 -20.02 17.93
N ALA A 615 -7.15 -20.17 19.24
CA ALA A 615 -6.56 -19.29 20.23
C ALA A 615 -5.48 -20.03 21.03
N TYR A 616 -4.30 -19.43 21.08
CA TYR A 616 -3.11 -19.97 21.74
C TYR A 616 -2.59 -18.99 22.79
N GLU A 617 -2.22 -19.51 23.95
CA GLU A 617 -1.58 -18.72 25.00
C GLU A 617 -0.09 -19.06 25.09
N PRO A 618 0.78 -18.08 25.37
CA PRO A 618 2.21 -18.35 25.56
C PRO A 618 2.41 -19.24 26.79
N VAL A 619 3.37 -20.16 26.68
CA VAL A 619 3.80 -21.05 27.76
C VAL A 619 5.25 -20.71 28.09
N ALA A 620 5.58 -20.70 29.38
CA ALA A 620 6.97 -20.54 29.80
C ALA A 620 7.81 -21.68 29.19
N TYR A 621 9.04 -21.36 28.75
CA TYR A 621 9.93 -22.32 28.11
C TYR A 621 10.10 -23.61 28.93
N GLU A 622 10.21 -23.48 30.25
CA GLU A 622 10.40 -24.60 31.18
C GLU A 622 9.15 -25.49 31.34
N ASP A 623 7.97 -24.97 31.00
CA ASP A 623 6.69 -25.65 31.11
C ASP A 623 6.16 -26.17 29.75
N PHE A 624 6.88 -25.91 28.65
CA PHE A 624 6.47 -26.28 27.30
C PHE A 624 6.71 -27.78 27.03
N ASP A 625 5.73 -28.46 26.43
CA ASP A 625 5.84 -29.88 26.08
C ASP A 625 6.44 -30.06 24.68
N PHE A 626 7.77 -30.08 24.60
CA PHE A 626 8.53 -30.25 23.37
C PHE A 626 8.24 -31.57 22.62
N ALA A 627 7.85 -32.62 23.35
CA ALA A 627 7.58 -33.93 22.77
C ALA A 627 6.21 -33.98 22.06
N ALA A 628 5.24 -33.23 22.60
CA ALA A 628 3.90 -33.08 22.02
C ALA A 628 3.81 -31.97 20.96
N ALA A 629 4.82 -31.10 20.86
CA ALA A 629 4.83 -29.97 19.95
C ALA A 629 4.79 -30.37 18.46
N GLN A 630 4.02 -29.60 17.69
CA GLN A 630 4.07 -29.63 16.24
C GLN A 630 5.40 -29.07 15.76
N LEU A 631 6.02 -29.75 14.79
CA LEU A 631 7.24 -29.28 14.15
C LEU A 631 6.97 -27.91 13.48
N PRO A 632 7.72 -26.84 13.83
CA PRO A 632 7.57 -25.54 13.18
C PRO A 632 7.83 -25.61 11.68
N ALA A 633 7.13 -24.81 10.88
CA ALA A 633 7.28 -24.80 9.42
C ALA A 633 8.70 -24.43 8.93
N THR A 634 9.46 -23.68 9.74
CA THR A 634 10.86 -23.35 9.47
C THR A 634 11.84 -24.44 9.87
N SER A 635 11.35 -25.60 10.32
CA SER A 635 12.17 -26.73 10.77
C SER A 635 11.81 -27.99 10.01
N TRP A 636 12.82 -28.78 9.62
CA TRP A 636 12.65 -30.03 8.89
C TRP A 636 13.68 -31.08 9.37
N PRO A 637 13.43 -32.38 9.15
CA PRO A 637 14.41 -33.42 9.41
C PRO A 637 15.72 -33.21 8.63
N PRO A 638 16.91 -33.52 9.18
CA PRO A 638 18.19 -33.24 8.53
C PRO A 638 18.41 -33.87 7.15
N ASP A 639 17.68 -34.95 6.84
CA ASP A 639 17.74 -35.66 5.56
C ASP A 639 16.74 -35.15 4.52
N GLU A 640 15.91 -34.17 4.87
CA GLU A 640 14.95 -33.52 3.98
C GLU A 640 15.50 -32.21 3.38
N VAL A 641 14.96 -31.84 2.23
CA VAL A 641 15.29 -30.58 1.56
C VAL A 641 14.53 -29.44 2.26
N PRO A 642 15.16 -28.28 2.51
CA PRO A 642 14.44 -27.13 3.06
C PRO A 642 13.19 -26.83 2.23
N PRO A 643 12.04 -26.61 2.86
CA PRO A 643 10.81 -26.30 2.14
C PRO A 643 10.92 -24.96 1.40
N TRP A 644 11.76 -24.04 1.91
CA TRP A 644 12.02 -22.73 1.30
C TRP A 644 13.53 -22.55 1.09
N PRO A 645 14.01 -22.34 -0.16
CA PRO A 645 15.41 -22.06 -0.44
C PRO A 645 15.71 -20.58 -0.13
N GLY A 646 15.52 -20.20 1.13
CA GLY A 646 15.58 -18.81 1.57
C GLY A 646 16.95 -18.33 1.99
N LEU A 647 18.00 -19.17 1.95
CA LEU A 647 19.37 -18.77 2.31
C LEU A 647 20.36 -19.33 1.29
N SER A 648 21.40 -18.56 1.00
CA SER A 648 22.53 -18.94 0.14
C SER A 648 23.11 -20.33 0.48
N ASP A 649 23.70 -21.02 -0.50
CA ASP A 649 24.35 -22.33 -0.30
C ASP A 649 25.70 -22.22 0.46
N SER A 650 26.26 -21.02 0.60
CA SER A 650 27.58 -20.79 1.20
C SER A 650 27.48 -19.97 2.48
N PRO A 651 27.69 -20.56 3.68
CA PRO A 651 27.67 -19.81 4.92
C PRO A 651 28.85 -18.85 5.01
N VAL A 652 28.61 -17.68 5.61
CA VAL A 652 29.67 -16.70 5.93
C VAL A 652 30.42 -17.05 7.20
N ALA A 653 29.81 -17.83 8.09
CA ALA A 653 30.45 -18.41 9.27
C ALA A 653 29.70 -19.67 9.72
N THR A 654 30.42 -20.56 10.40
CA THR A 654 29.86 -21.76 11.02
C THR A 654 30.33 -21.81 12.47
N VAL A 655 29.41 -22.07 13.39
CA VAL A 655 29.64 -22.24 14.82
C VAL A 655 29.15 -23.62 15.23
N THR A 656 29.98 -24.36 15.93
CA THR A 656 29.67 -25.69 16.48
C THR A 656 29.75 -25.66 18.01
N SER A 657 29.30 -26.73 18.67
CA SER A 657 29.48 -26.89 20.13
C SER A 657 30.93 -26.73 20.59
N GLU A 658 31.93 -27.04 19.73
CA GLU A 658 33.37 -26.91 20.06
C GLU A 658 33.85 -25.45 20.08
N ASP A 659 33.12 -24.54 19.43
CA ASP A 659 33.47 -23.11 19.35
C ASP A 659 32.91 -22.29 20.52
N LEU A 660 32.09 -22.91 21.37
CA LEU A 660 31.48 -22.30 22.55
C LEU A 660 32.45 -22.32 23.74
N GLY A 661 32.48 -21.23 24.51
CA GLY A 661 33.18 -21.18 25.79
C GLY A 661 32.52 -22.06 26.85
N ASP A 662 33.18 -22.19 28.02
CA ASP A 662 32.65 -22.93 29.18
C ASP A 662 31.28 -22.40 29.68
N ASP A 663 30.91 -21.17 29.30
CA ASP A 663 29.63 -20.51 29.59
C ASP A 663 28.60 -20.62 28.44
N GLY A 664 28.86 -21.46 27.43
CA GLY A 664 27.99 -21.65 26.27
C GLY A 664 27.99 -20.49 25.28
N ARG A 665 28.92 -19.54 25.41
CA ARG A 665 28.95 -18.30 24.63
C ARG A 665 30.09 -18.30 23.60
N THR A 666 29.82 -17.71 22.43
CA THR A 666 30.84 -17.36 21.45
C THR A 666 30.52 -16.03 20.77
N THR A 667 31.51 -15.49 20.06
CA THR A 667 31.39 -14.24 19.31
C THR A 667 31.95 -14.44 17.92
N VAL A 668 31.17 -14.08 16.91
CA VAL A 668 31.54 -14.18 15.50
C VAL A 668 31.44 -12.82 14.86
N THR A 669 32.45 -12.47 14.09
CA THR A 669 32.40 -11.29 13.23
C THR A 669 31.71 -11.66 11.93
N VAL A 670 30.54 -11.09 11.69
CA VAL A 670 29.81 -11.26 10.44
C VAL A 670 29.85 -9.97 9.64
N PRO A 671 29.81 -10.04 8.31
CA PRO A 671 29.73 -8.83 7.51
C PRO A 671 28.39 -8.14 7.73
N ASN A 672 28.38 -6.81 7.70
CA ASN A 672 27.13 -6.07 7.67
C ASN A 672 26.43 -6.33 6.33
N SER A 673 25.20 -6.84 6.37
CA SER A 673 24.38 -7.12 5.19
C SER A 673 22.93 -6.70 5.46
N TYR A 674 22.21 -6.46 4.37
CA TYR A 674 20.77 -6.14 4.41
C TYR A 674 19.98 -7.22 5.16
N GLU A 675 20.38 -8.48 4.97
CA GLU A 675 19.73 -9.64 5.58
C GLU A 675 20.76 -10.62 6.16
N LEU A 676 20.50 -11.10 7.38
CA LEU A 676 21.29 -12.13 8.05
C LEU A 676 20.35 -13.20 8.59
N GLY A 677 20.59 -14.44 8.17
CA GLY A 677 19.86 -15.62 8.65
C GLY A 677 20.79 -16.68 9.23
N ALA A 678 20.21 -17.59 10.01
CA ALA A 678 20.90 -18.77 10.53
C ALA A 678 20.20 -20.05 10.05
N ARG A 679 21.00 -21.03 9.62
CA ARG A 679 20.58 -22.44 9.55
C ARG A 679 21.13 -23.15 10.77
N ILE A 680 20.26 -23.75 11.55
CA ILE A 680 20.59 -24.28 12.87
C ILE A 680 20.22 -25.75 12.92
N ALA A 681 21.20 -26.62 13.12
CA ALA A 681 20.97 -28.04 13.39
C ALA A 681 21.04 -28.29 14.90
N THR A 682 20.00 -28.90 15.46
CA THR A 682 19.85 -29.18 16.89
C THR A 682 19.23 -30.55 17.14
N GLU A 683 19.56 -31.16 18.27
CA GLU A 683 18.83 -32.31 18.84
C GLU A 683 18.45 -32.02 20.29
N GLY A 684 17.23 -32.41 20.69
CA GLY A 684 16.76 -32.24 22.06
C GLY A 684 16.22 -30.83 22.36
N GLN A 685 16.11 -30.52 23.65
CA GLN A 685 15.52 -29.27 24.13
C GLN A 685 16.63 -28.26 24.39
N GLY A 686 16.52 -27.06 23.81
CA GLY A 686 17.48 -26.00 24.05
C GLY A 686 17.04 -24.66 23.49
N ARG A 687 17.84 -23.62 23.77
CA ARG A 687 17.63 -22.29 23.23
C ARG A 687 18.94 -21.59 22.91
N ILE A 688 18.90 -20.73 21.91
CA ILE A 688 20.05 -19.97 21.41
C ILE A 688 19.69 -18.50 21.47
N ARG A 689 20.54 -17.68 22.08
CA ARG A 689 20.43 -16.24 22.08
C ARG A 689 21.33 -15.63 21.03
N PHE A 690 20.76 -14.81 20.16
CA PHE A 690 21.49 -14.01 19.18
C PHE A 690 21.48 -12.54 19.58
N GLN A 691 22.66 -11.90 19.56
CA GLN A 691 22.80 -10.48 19.89
C GLN A 691 23.81 -9.80 18.95
N VAL A 692 23.44 -8.68 18.35
CA VAL A 692 24.33 -7.87 17.50
C VAL A 692 24.81 -6.66 18.29
N ASP A 693 26.13 -6.48 18.41
CA ASP A 693 26.77 -5.40 19.17
C ASP A 693 26.25 -5.24 20.61
N GLY A 694 25.83 -6.37 21.21
CA GLY A 694 25.23 -6.45 22.55
C GLY A 694 23.74 -6.08 22.63
N GLY A 695 23.11 -5.68 21.53
CA GLY A 695 21.66 -5.50 21.38
C GLY A 695 20.96 -6.79 20.96
N THR A 696 19.65 -6.87 21.17
CA THR A 696 18.81 -7.97 20.65
C THR A 696 18.68 -7.85 19.14
N VAL A 697 18.72 -8.99 18.42
CA VAL A 697 18.49 -8.99 16.97
C VAL A 697 17.02 -8.67 16.65
N ASP A 698 16.79 -7.97 15.54
CA ASP A 698 15.48 -7.36 15.24
C ASP A 698 14.34 -8.36 15.12
N GLN A 699 14.61 -9.52 14.51
CA GLN A 699 13.59 -10.56 14.30
C GLN A 699 13.29 -11.38 15.57
N LEU A 700 14.01 -11.14 16.68
CA LEU A 700 13.83 -11.84 17.97
C LEU A 700 13.66 -10.85 19.13
N GLN A 701 13.19 -9.62 18.88
CA GLN A 701 13.04 -8.60 19.92
C GLN A 701 12.06 -9.04 21.03
N ASP A 702 10.94 -9.66 20.66
CA ASP A 702 9.90 -10.09 21.61
C ASP A 702 10.38 -11.20 22.54
N THR A 703 11.31 -12.02 22.07
CA THR A 703 11.95 -13.09 22.84
C THR A 703 13.27 -12.64 23.46
N GLN A 704 13.60 -11.34 23.44
CA GLN A 704 14.88 -10.81 23.96
C GLN A 704 16.12 -11.46 23.35
N GLY A 705 16.00 -11.90 22.09
CA GLY A 705 17.04 -12.52 21.29
C GLY A 705 17.04 -14.05 21.35
N TRP A 706 16.13 -14.66 22.11
CA TRP A 706 16.07 -16.10 22.27
C TRP A 706 15.32 -16.79 21.13
N TRP A 707 15.92 -17.84 20.59
CA TRP A 707 15.35 -18.73 19.61
C TRP A 707 15.37 -20.16 20.16
N SER A 708 14.39 -20.98 19.79
CA SER A 708 14.35 -22.42 20.07
C SER A 708 13.74 -23.14 18.87
N SER A 709 14.12 -24.41 18.68
CA SER A 709 13.49 -25.29 17.70
C SER A 709 12.05 -25.66 18.08
N TRP A 710 11.66 -25.42 19.34
CA TRP A 710 10.36 -25.76 19.93
C TRP A 710 9.97 -27.24 19.75
N THR A 711 10.96 -28.11 19.57
CA THR A 711 10.79 -29.57 19.50
C THR A 711 11.98 -30.27 20.15
N ASP A 712 11.79 -31.51 20.61
CA ASP A 712 12.87 -32.35 21.13
C ASP A 712 13.51 -33.26 20.05
N ARG A 713 13.00 -33.19 18.82
CA ARG A 713 13.48 -34.00 17.68
C ARG A 713 14.76 -33.41 17.10
N GLU A 714 15.55 -34.26 16.44
CA GLU A 714 16.66 -33.82 15.60
C GLU A 714 16.11 -33.09 14.37
N VAL A 715 16.47 -31.82 14.21
CA VAL A 715 15.97 -30.94 13.15
C VAL A 715 17.02 -29.98 12.63
N VAL A 716 16.82 -29.53 11.41
CA VAL A 716 17.46 -28.36 10.84
C VAL A 716 16.41 -27.27 10.71
N SER A 717 16.71 -26.09 11.23
CA SER A 717 15.82 -24.94 11.23
C SER A 717 16.44 -23.77 10.50
N GLN A 718 15.60 -22.93 9.89
CA GLN A 718 15.97 -21.59 9.44
C GLN A 718 15.40 -20.55 10.40
N ALA A 719 16.25 -19.60 10.79
CA ALA A 719 15.88 -18.48 11.66
C ALA A 719 16.36 -17.17 11.03
N PRO A 720 15.45 -16.27 10.63
CA PRO A 720 15.84 -14.92 10.26
C PRO A 720 16.33 -14.20 11.53
N LEU A 721 17.49 -13.53 11.46
CA LEU A 721 18.04 -12.80 12.60
C LEU A 721 17.89 -11.29 12.38
N PHE A 722 18.19 -10.83 11.16
CA PHE A 722 18.19 -9.41 10.82
C PHE A 722 17.61 -9.20 9.43
N MET A 723 16.78 -8.17 9.30
CA MET A 723 16.32 -7.61 8.04
C MET A 723 16.26 -6.08 8.24
N GLY A 724 17.18 -5.34 7.62
CA GLY A 724 17.31 -3.91 7.90
C GLY A 724 17.82 -3.08 6.73
N ILE A 725 17.42 -1.80 6.70
CA ILE A 725 17.64 -0.81 5.63
C ILE A 725 19.06 -0.22 5.64
N TYR A 726 20.06 -0.95 6.13
CA TYR A 726 21.42 -0.42 6.30
C TYR A 726 22.46 -1.23 5.53
N GLU A 727 22.62 -0.92 4.24
CA GLU A 727 23.92 -1.13 3.57
C GLU A 727 24.92 -0.08 4.10
N LEU A 728 25.58 -0.40 5.21
CA LEU A 728 26.79 0.30 5.62
C LEU A 728 27.98 -0.64 5.45
N ASP A 729 29.04 -0.20 4.78
CA ASP A 729 30.32 -0.89 4.77
C ASP A 729 30.78 -1.15 6.22
N GLY A 730 30.93 -2.42 6.62
CA GLY A 730 31.36 -2.77 7.98
C GLY A 730 31.25 -4.25 8.34
N GLU A 731 31.76 -4.59 9.52
CA GLU A 731 31.61 -5.88 10.19
C GLU A 731 30.77 -5.67 11.46
N LEU A 732 29.86 -6.59 11.74
CA LEU A 732 29.02 -6.66 12.95
C LEU A 732 29.56 -7.73 13.89
N GLU A 733 29.48 -7.47 15.20
CA GLU A 733 29.80 -8.47 16.22
C GLU A 733 28.52 -9.22 16.62
N LEU A 734 28.40 -10.49 16.19
CA LEU A 734 27.32 -11.37 16.61
C LEU A 734 27.76 -12.19 17.83
N THR A 735 27.17 -11.92 18.98
CA THR A 735 27.25 -12.80 20.15
C THR A 735 26.19 -13.89 20.05
N ILE A 736 26.62 -15.14 20.21
CA ILE A 736 25.76 -16.32 20.26
C ILE A 736 25.90 -16.96 21.64
N THR A 737 24.80 -17.23 22.33
CA THR A 737 24.77 -17.96 23.60
C THR A 737 23.86 -19.16 23.49
N VAL A 738 24.35 -20.35 23.81
CA VAL A 738 23.59 -21.61 23.71
C VAL A 738 23.32 -22.15 25.11
N GLU A 739 22.07 -22.52 25.37
CA GLU A 739 21.63 -23.18 26.60
C GLU A 739 20.96 -24.52 26.27
N ASP A 740 21.25 -25.52 27.10
CA ASP A 740 20.65 -26.86 27.14
C ASP A 740 20.81 -27.79 25.91
N TYR A 741 21.25 -27.29 24.76
CA TYR A 741 21.66 -28.15 23.63
C TYR A 741 23.00 -28.85 23.91
N GLU A 742 23.03 -30.18 23.75
CA GLU A 742 24.27 -30.97 23.83
C GLU A 742 25.11 -30.82 22.54
N ASP A 743 24.46 -30.96 21.38
CA ASP A 743 25.06 -30.81 20.06
C ASP A 743 24.32 -29.75 19.25
N VAL A 744 25.07 -28.77 18.73
CA VAL A 744 24.53 -27.68 17.90
C VAL A 744 25.48 -27.33 16.76
N THR A 745 24.92 -27.05 15.59
CA THR A 745 25.63 -26.42 14.47
C THR A 745 24.82 -25.23 13.97
N ILE A 746 25.44 -24.05 13.93
CA ILE A 746 24.85 -22.79 13.47
C ILE A 746 25.64 -22.32 12.26
N GLU A 747 25.02 -22.35 11.10
CA GLU A 747 25.55 -21.76 9.87
C GLU A 747 24.91 -20.40 9.65
N LEU A 748 25.71 -19.35 9.47
CA LEU A 748 25.24 -17.97 9.26
C LEU A 748 25.32 -17.64 7.78
N PHE A 749 24.27 -17.01 7.24
CA PHE A 749 24.15 -16.70 5.81
C PHE A 749 23.82 -15.23 5.59
N ARG A 750 24.32 -14.70 4.46
CA ARG A 750 23.76 -13.51 3.84
C ARG A 750 22.66 -13.93 2.89
N ASN A 751 21.56 -13.19 2.87
CA ASN A 751 20.62 -13.23 1.75
C ASN A 751 20.99 -12.17 0.71
#